data_AF-A0A445CPI9-F1
#
_entry.id   AF-A0A445CPI9-F1
#
_cell.length_a   1.000
_cell.length_b   1.000
_cell.length_c   1.000
_cell.angle_alpha   90.00
_cell.angle_beta   90.00
_cell.angle_gamma   90.00
#
_symmetry.space_group_name_H-M   'P 1'
#
loop_
_entity.id
_entity.type
_entity.pdbx_description
1 polymer ?
#
loop_
_entity_poly.entity_id
_entity_poly.type
_entity_poly.pdbx_seq_one_letter_code
_entity_poly.pdbx_strand_id
1 'polypeptide(L)'
;MESSRKAGRSSRAKQKHDLASLLRKSWYHLRLSVRHPSRVPTWDAILLTAASPEQAQLYTWQLQRAKRMGRIAPSTVTLAVPDPEGHRIGSGAATLNAIHALALHYRNHFAPDLHSQVASTNGSGSGAGDGDGHDVAMAELMAKKHILLLHAGGDSKRVPWANPMGKVFLPLPYLAGDDPDGPVPLLFDHILAIASCARQAFGNEGGMLTMTGDVLPCFDASTMTLPQDTSCIITVPITLDVASNHGVIVAAKTKNNTQNYAVSLVDNLLQKPSVEELVKSKAVLADGRTLLDTGIIAVRGKAWSELVTLSWSSQQMISELIKIKKEMSLYEDLVAAWVPAKHEWLRKRPLGEELVNKLGKQKMFSYCDYDLLFLHFGTSNEVLEHLSGVGSELVGRRHLCSIPATTAADITASAVILSSKIAPGVSIGEDSLIYDSSISGGIQIGSLCIVVGVNIALDDHLSIEDSIKFMLPDRHCLWEVPLVGSGERVLVFCGLHDNPKSSLSRDGTFCGKPWKKVLHDLGIQESDLWESSSTDEKCLWNSKIFPILPYSQMLNVALWLMGLAKPKTEHMLSSLWRSSSRISLEELHRSIDFSTMCIGSSNHQADLAAGIAKACISYGMLGRNLSQLCEEILQKEGSGVEICMDFLGMCPKVQEQNSNILPKSRAYQVQVDLLRACNDEVTACKLEPKVWAAVADETASAVRYGFKEHLSESPGSLSCLEYQNNHHDGHTHEPFHRRMVKVELPVRVDFVGGWSDTPPWSIERAGCVLNMAISLEGSAPIGTVIETTETTGVLITDDVNNKLHIEDYKSISAPFDGDDPFRLVKSALLVTGIIHDNVLVDMGMKIKTWANVPRGSGLGTSSILAAAVVKALLQIIDGDDSTENVARLVLVLEQLMGTGGGWQDQIGGLYPGIKCTSSFPGIPLRLQVIPLLASPQLVSKLQQRLLVVFTGQVRLAHKVLQKVVIRYLRRDNLLVSSIKRLVELAKIGREALMNCDIDELGEIMLEAWRLHQELDPYCSNESVDRLFSFASPYCSGYKLVGAGGGGFALLLAKDADQAMELRQRLQDNKDLNAKIYNWQIFL
;
A
#
# COMPACT_ATOMS: atom_id res chain seq x y z
N MET A 1 -18.63 -13.37 -38.07
CA MET A 1 -17.22 -12.99 -37.77
C MET A 1 -17.08 -11.60 -37.13
N GLU A 2 -18.05 -10.69 -37.22
CA GLU A 2 -17.99 -9.39 -36.51
C GLU A 2 -18.46 -9.44 -35.04
N SER A 3 -19.32 -10.40 -34.65
CA SER A 3 -19.75 -10.54 -33.24
C SER A 3 -18.66 -11.13 -32.33
N SER A 4 -17.77 -12.01 -32.83
CA SER A 4 -16.65 -12.55 -32.03
C SER A 4 -15.53 -11.51 -31.81
N ARG A 5 -15.35 -10.56 -32.74
CA ARG A 5 -14.41 -9.44 -32.56
C ARG A 5 -14.90 -8.39 -31.56
N LYS A 6 -16.22 -8.21 -31.39
CA LYS A 6 -16.80 -7.34 -30.35
C LYS A 6 -16.74 -7.97 -28.94
N ALA A 7 -16.94 -9.28 -28.82
CA ALA A 7 -16.80 -10.00 -27.56
C ALA A 7 -15.35 -9.99 -27.01
N GLY A 8 -14.35 -10.19 -27.87
CA GLY A 8 -12.93 -10.18 -27.46
C GLY A 8 -12.37 -8.81 -27.05
N ARG A 9 -12.94 -7.70 -27.54
CA ARG A 9 -12.57 -6.35 -27.10
C ARG A 9 -13.19 -5.98 -25.75
N SER A 10 -14.40 -6.45 -25.47
CA SER A 10 -15.09 -6.25 -24.18
C SER A 10 -14.44 -7.08 -23.05
N SER A 11 -14.02 -8.32 -23.30
CA SER A 11 -13.39 -9.16 -22.26
C SER A 11 -12.00 -8.69 -21.85
N ARG A 12 -11.17 -8.21 -22.79
CA ARG A 12 -9.82 -7.67 -22.48
C ARG A 12 -9.89 -6.37 -21.68
N ALA A 13 -10.83 -5.47 -21.98
CA ALA A 13 -11.03 -4.26 -21.19
C ALA A 13 -11.54 -4.57 -19.77
N LYS A 14 -12.42 -5.57 -19.65
CA LYS A 14 -12.92 -6.05 -18.35
C LYS A 14 -11.83 -6.70 -17.50
N GLN A 15 -11.00 -7.59 -18.08
CA GLN A 15 -9.84 -8.19 -17.40
C GLN A 15 -8.77 -7.18 -16.97
N LYS A 16 -8.57 -6.10 -17.75
CA LYS A 16 -7.62 -5.02 -17.41
C LYS A 16 -8.06 -4.20 -16.19
N HIS A 17 -9.32 -3.78 -16.17
CA HIS A 17 -9.90 -3.04 -15.03
C HIS A 17 -9.90 -3.90 -13.76
N ASP A 18 -10.02 -5.22 -13.93
CA ASP A 18 -9.99 -6.20 -12.84
C ASP A 18 -8.61 -6.32 -12.17
N LEU A 19 -7.53 -6.46 -12.96
CA LEU A 19 -6.17 -6.59 -12.41
C LEU A 19 -5.74 -5.38 -11.56
N ALA A 20 -6.04 -4.16 -12.03
CA ALA A 20 -5.70 -2.93 -11.31
C ALA A 20 -6.42 -2.85 -9.95
N SER A 21 -7.71 -3.16 -9.95
CA SER A 21 -8.55 -3.17 -8.76
C SER A 21 -8.06 -4.22 -7.75
N LEU A 22 -7.77 -5.42 -8.25
CA LEU A 22 -7.28 -6.56 -7.48
C LEU A 22 -5.93 -6.27 -6.79
N LEU A 23 -4.96 -5.74 -7.54
CA LEU A 23 -3.67 -5.37 -6.96
C LEU A 23 -3.84 -4.24 -5.95
N ARG A 24 -4.62 -3.20 -6.23
CA ARG A 24 -4.87 -2.12 -5.25
C ARG A 24 -5.55 -2.64 -3.98
N LYS A 25 -6.51 -3.56 -4.09
CA LYS A 25 -7.16 -4.23 -2.95
C LYS A 25 -6.14 -5.02 -2.12
N SER A 26 -5.28 -5.79 -2.78
CA SER A 26 -4.23 -6.59 -2.14
C SER A 26 -3.18 -5.72 -1.43
N TRP A 27 -2.72 -4.67 -2.10
CA TRP A 27 -1.78 -3.69 -1.54
C TRP A 27 -2.36 -2.93 -0.36
N TYR A 28 -3.63 -2.56 -0.43
CA TYR A 28 -4.35 -1.96 0.68
C TYR A 28 -4.35 -2.89 1.90
N HIS A 29 -4.69 -4.17 1.71
CA HIS A 29 -4.69 -5.15 2.80
C HIS A 29 -3.31 -5.32 3.43
N LEU A 30 -2.26 -5.43 2.62
CA LEU A 30 -0.88 -5.50 3.10
C LEU A 30 -0.48 -4.28 3.93
N ARG A 31 -0.77 -3.07 3.44
CA ARG A 31 -0.44 -1.84 4.18
C ARG A 31 -1.15 -1.78 5.53
N LEU A 32 -2.41 -2.20 5.57
CA LEU A 32 -3.15 -2.30 6.84
C LEU A 32 -2.55 -3.34 7.78
N SER A 33 -2.22 -4.54 7.29
CA SER A 33 -1.64 -5.60 8.11
C SER A 33 -0.27 -5.24 8.67
N VAL A 34 0.52 -4.47 7.92
CA VAL A 34 1.85 -4.03 8.34
C VAL A 34 1.77 -2.88 9.36
N ARG A 35 0.92 -1.88 9.11
CA ARG A 35 0.79 -0.72 10.00
C ARG A 35 0.02 -1.04 11.29
N HIS A 36 -0.95 -1.95 11.23
CA HIS A 36 -1.83 -2.29 12.35
C HIS A 36 -2.05 -3.82 12.45
N PRO A 37 -1.00 -4.59 12.78
CA PRO A 37 -1.07 -6.05 12.85
C PRO A 37 -2.05 -6.57 13.91
N SER A 38 -2.37 -5.76 14.92
CA SER A 38 -3.40 -6.08 15.93
C SER A 38 -4.83 -6.06 15.37
N ARG A 39 -5.06 -5.32 14.27
CA ARG A 39 -6.36 -5.21 13.62
C ARG A 39 -6.48 -6.16 12.44
N VAL A 40 -5.48 -6.15 11.57
CA VAL A 40 -5.41 -7.04 10.41
C VAL A 40 -4.19 -7.93 10.61
N PRO A 41 -4.39 -9.22 10.95
CA PRO A 41 -3.27 -10.13 11.21
C PRO A 41 -2.30 -10.20 10.03
N THR A 42 -1.01 -10.06 10.34
CA THR A 42 0.09 -10.28 9.40
C THR A 42 0.63 -11.70 9.54
N TRP A 43 1.59 -12.09 8.69
CA TRP A 43 2.35 -13.32 8.83
C TRP A 43 3.23 -13.29 10.09
N ASP A 44 3.31 -14.40 10.83
CA ASP A 44 4.23 -14.54 11.97
C ASP A 44 5.69 -14.64 11.49
N ALA A 45 5.91 -15.29 10.36
CA ALA A 45 7.21 -15.40 9.72
C ALA A 45 7.13 -15.38 8.18
N ILE A 46 8.12 -14.77 7.54
CA ILE A 46 8.36 -14.81 6.09
C ILE A 46 9.74 -15.43 5.85
N LEU A 47 9.76 -16.53 5.10
CA LEU A 47 10.96 -17.31 4.81
C LEU A 47 11.26 -17.25 3.32
N LEU A 48 12.53 -17.05 2.95
CA LEU A 48 13.02 -17.22 1.58
C LEU A 48 14.05 -18.34 1.54
N THR A 49 13.89 -19.30 0.64
CA THR A 49 14.96 -20.27 0.37
C THR A 49 16.02 -19.64 -0.53
N ALA A 50 17.30 -19.95 -0.32
CA ALA A 50 18.42 -19.49 -1.12
C ALA A 50 19.31 -20.68 -1.55
N ALA A 51 19.97 -20.57 -2.71
CA ALA A 51 20.84 -21.60 -3.26
C ALA A 51 22.20 -21.70 -2.54
N SER A 52 22.66 -20.61 -1.93
CA SER A 52 23.95 -20.53 -1.24
C SER A 52 23.92 -19.55 -0.06
N PRO A 53 24.87 -19.63 0.88
CA PRO A 53 25.01 -18.67 1.98
C PRO A 53 25.14 -17.21 1.51
N GLU A 54 25.84 -16.96 0.41
CA GLU A 54 26.04 -15.62 -0.16
C GLU A 54 24.72 -15.06 -0.71
N GLN A 55 23.94 -15.89 -1.41
CA GLN A 55 22.60 -15.50 -1.86
C GLN A 55 21.65 -15.24 -0.66
N ALA A 56 21.78 -16.03 0.42
CA ALA A 56 20.99 -15.78 1.63
C ALA A 56 21.33 -14.44 2.29
N GLN A 57 22.61 -13.99 2.24
CA GLN A 57 23.00 -12.66 2.73
C GLN A 57 22.32 -11.55 1.92
N LEU A 58 22.31 -11.64 0.59
CA LEU A 58 21.57 -10.72 -0.29
C LEU A 58 20.08 -10.67 0.09
N TYR A 59 19.44 -11.84 0.24
CA TYR A 59 18.01 -11.90 0.56
C TYR A 59 17.71 -11.37 1.96
N THR A 60 18.62 -11.56 2.91
CA THR A 60 18.53 -10.96 4.25
C THR A 60 18.55 -9.45 4.16
N TRP A 61 19.44 -8.87 3.35
CA TRP A 61 19.48 -7.43 3.13
C TRP A 61 18.16 -6.91 2.51
N GLN A 62 17.63 -7.60 1.50
CA GLN A 62 16.35 -7.23 0.87
C GLN A 62 15.17 -7.32 1.85
N LEU A 63 15.11 -8.36 2.69
CA LEU A 63 14.11 -8.52 3.74
C LEU A 63 14.17 -7.39 4.78
N GLN A 64 15.39 -7.02 5.20
CA GLN A 64 15.60 -5.90 6.13
C GLN A 64 15.18 -4.57 5.50
N ARG A 65 15.51 -4.37 4.22
CA ARG A 65 15.07 -3.21 3.44
C ARG A 65 13.53 -3.14 3.38
N ALA A 66 12.86 -4.24 3.05
CA ALA A 66 11.40 -4.31 3.02
C ALA A 66 10.75 -4.00 4.40
N LYS A 67 11.37 -4.42 5.50
CA LYS A 67 10.96 -4.02 6.86
C LYS A 67 11.11 -2.52 7.10
N ARG A 68 12.26 -1.92 6.76
CA ARG A 68 12.50 -0.47 6.92
C ARG A 68 11.48 0.35 6.14
N MET A 69 11.11 -0.11 4.94
CA MET A 69 10.14 0.56 4.06
C MET A 69 8.67 0.31 4.44
N GLY A 70 8.41 -0.39 5.54
CA GLY A 70 7.05 -0.70 5.99
C GLY A 70 6.27 -1.60 5.03
N ARG A 71 6.96 -2.51 4.31
CA ARG A 71 6.35 -3.60 3.52
C ARG A 71 6.14 -4.87 4.34
N ILE A 72 6.94 -5.04 5.40
CA ILE A 72 6.85 -6.15 6.35
C ILE A 72 6.68 -5.56 7.75
N ALA A 73 5.77 -6.13 8.55
CA ALA A 73 5.56 -5.66 9.92
C ALA A 73 6.84 -5.86 10.77
N PRO A 74 7.18 -4.91 11.66
CA PRO A 74 8.32 -5.07 12.56
C PRO A 74 8.26 -6.35 13.41
N SER A 75 7.05 -6.80 13.76
CA SER A 75 6.79 -8.02 14.53
C SER A 75 6.97 -9.32 13.74
N THR A 76 6.99 -9.28 12.41
CA THR A 76 7.10 -10.47 11.56
C THR A 76 8.56 -10.93 11.52
N VAL A 77 8.81 -12.21 11.81
CA VAL A 77 10.15 -12.82 11.68
C VAL A 77 10.48 -12.97 10.20
N THR A 78 11.74 -12.71 9.81
CA THR A 78 12.19 -12.79 8.41
C THR A 78 13.49 -13.55 8.34
N LEU A 79 13.56 -14.63 7.55
CA LEU A 79 14.77 -15.44 7.39
C LEU A 79 15.02 -15.78 5.91
N ALA A 80 16.27 -15.65 5.49
CA ALA A 80 16.75 -16.25 4.25
C ALA A 80 17.54 -17.52 4.59
N VAL A 81 17.11 -18.67 4.09
CA VAL A 81 17.62 -19.98 4.47
C VAL A 81 18.36 -20.59 3.27
N PRO A 82 19.69 -20.70 3.32
CA PRO A 82 20.46 -21.31 2.25
C PRO A 82 20.35 -22.83 2.25
N ASP A 83 20.54 -23.42 1.07
CA ASP A 83 20.88 -24.83 0.93
C ASP A 83 22.20 -25.11 1.70
N PRO A 84 22.30 -26.18 2.51
CA PRO A 84 23.45 -26.43 3.37
C PRO A 84 24.77 -26.53 2.60
N GLU A 85 25.79 -25.79 3.04
CA GLU A 85 27.11 -25.71 2.40
C GLU A 85 27.06 -25.33 0.89
N GLY A 86 25.94 -24.76 0.40
CA GLY A 86 25.73 -24.46 -1.01
C GLY A 86 25.44 -25.68 -1.90
N HIS A 87 25.23 -26.87 -1.31
CA HIS A 87 24.86 -28.07 -2.06
C HIS A 87 23.36 -28.08 -2.34
N ARG A 88 22.96 -28.19 -3.61
CA ARG A 88 21.54 -28.24 -3.99
C ARG A 88 20.84 -29.45 -3.38
N ILE A 89 19.77 -29.18 -2.63
CA ILE A 89 18.96 -30.22 -1.95
C ILE A 89 17.55 -30.38 -2.55
N GLY A 90 17.17 -29.49 -3.48
CA GLY A 90 15.84 -29.47 -4.10
C GLY A 90 14.79 -28.72 -3.26
N SER A 91 13.69 -28.31 -3.91
CA SER A 91 12.68 -27.45 -3.28
C SER A 91 11.98 -28.09 -2.09
N GLY A 92 11.72 -29.41 -2.11
CA GLY A 92 11.07 -30.11 -1.00
C GLY A 92 11.95 -30.19 0.24
N ALA A 93 13.24 -30.50 0.08
CA ALA A 93 14.19 -30.49 1.18
C ALA A 93 14.43 -29.07 1.70
N ALA A 94 14.49 -28.07 0.81
CA ALA A 94 14.62 -26.67 1.18
C ALA A 94 13.42 -26.18 2.01
N THR A 95 12.19 -26.66 1.74
CA THR A 95 11.02 -26.41 2.58
C THR A 95 11.22 -26.93 4.00
N LEU A 96 11.64 -28.20 4.15
CA LEU A 96 11.91 -28.80 5.46
C LEU A 96 13.03 -28.05 6.21
N ASN A 97 14.11 -27.71 5.51
CA ASN A 97 15.22 -26.96 6.07
C ASN A 97 14.80 -25.56 6.54
N ALA A 98 13.94 -24.88 5.78
CA ALA A 98 13.43 -23.55 6.14
C ALA A 98 12.54 -23.59 7.40
N ILE A 99 11.66 -24.59 7.51
CA ILE A 99 10.83 -24.78 8.71
C ILE A 99 11.72 -25.10 9.93
N HIS A 100 12.71 -25.97 9.75
CA HIS A 100 13.69 -26.30 10.80
C HIS A 100 14.46 -25.06 11.27
N ALA A 101 14.99 -24.25 10.33
CA ALA A 101 15.71 -23.02 10.64
C ALA A 101 14.85 -22.01 11.42
N LEU A 102 13.57 -21.87 11.05
CA LEU A 102 12.64 -21.03 11.79
C LEU A 102 12.38 -21.56 13.21
N ALA A 103 12.20 -22.87 13.37
CA ALA A 103 12.01 -23.49 14.69
C ALA A 103 13.24 -23.27 15.59
N LEU A 104 14.46 -23.42 15.05
CA LEU A 104 15.70 -23.08 15.76
C LEU A 104 15.79 -21.60 16.12
N HIS A 105 15.37 -20.70 15.22
CA HIS A 105 15.34 -19.27 15.48
C HIS A 105 14.44 -18.95 16.69
N TYR A 106 13.23 -19.51 16.71
CA TYR A 106 12.32 -19.33 17.85
C TYR A 106 12.88 -19.92 19.13
N ARG A 107 13.47 -21.13 19.09
CA ARG A 107 14.10 -21.75 20.25
C ARG A 107 15.18 -20.84 20.86
N ASN A 108 16.05 -20.28 20.02
CA ASN A 108 17.18 -19.49 20.51
C ASN A 108 16.77 -18.10 21.05
N HIS A 109 15.70 -17.50 20.51
CA HIS A 109 15.29 -16.13 20.87
C HIS A 109 14.16 -16.06 21.90
N PHE A 110 13.40 -17.15 22.12
CA PHE A 110 12.23 -17.16 23.01
C PHE A 110 12.32 -18.22 24.13
N ALA A 111 13.48 -18.89 24.30
CA ALA A 111 13.75 -19.82 25.40
C ALA A 111 13.47 -19.28 26.83
N PRO A 112 13.67 -17.98 27.16
CA PRO A 112 13.39 -17.50 28.52
C PRO A 112 11.90 -17.45 28.88
N ASP A 113 11.00 -17.21 27.92
CA ASP A 113 9.57 -17.00 28.18
C ASP A 113 8.75 -18.30 28.23
N LEU A 114 9.21 -19.37 27.57
CA LEU A 114 8.50 -20.67 27.57
C LEU A 114 8.41 -21.29 28.98
N HIS A 115 9.38 -21.03 29.85
CA HIS A 115 9.35 -21.53 31.23
C HIS A 115 8.21 -20.92 32.07
N SER A 116 7.73 -19.71 31.74
CA SER A 116 6.66 -19.05 32.48
C SER A 116 5.26 -19.58 32.16
N GLN A 117 5.02 -20.07 30.94
CA GLN A 117 3.72 -20.59 30.54
C GLN A 117 3.50 -22.06 30.94
N VAL A 118 4.56 -22.87 30.93
CA VAL A 118 4.50 -24.30 31.32
C VAL A 118 4.38 -24.47 32.84
N ALA A 119 4.92 -23.54 33.64
CA ALA A 119 4.81 -23.59 35.10
C ALA A 119 3.38 -23.39 35.64
N SER A 120 2.43 -22.93 34.81
CA SER A 120 1.05 -22.68 35.22
C SER A 120 0.09 -23.87 35.03
N THR A 121 0.54 -24.97 34.38
CA THR A 121 -0.39 -26.02 33.95
C THR A 121 -0.12 -27.44 34.43
N ASN A 122 0.97 -27.78 35.12
CA ASN A 122 1.12 -29.13 35.68
C ASN A 122 1.74 -29.15 37.09
N GLY A 123 0.91 -29.57 38.05
CA GLY A 123 1.37 -30.05 39.35
C GLY A 123 1.93 -31.48 39.25
N SER A 124 3.05 -31.70 39.95
CA SER A 124 3.62 -32.97 40.39
C SER A 124 3.89 -34.07 39.34
N GLY A 125 5.17 -34.26 39.02
CA GLY A 125 5.68 -35.49 38.39
C GLY A 125 7.17 -35.37 38.06
N SER A 126 8.04 -35.71 39.01
CA SER A 126 9.49 -35.80 38.81
C SER A 126 9.85 -37.09 38.06
N GLY A 127 10.58 -37.00 36.94
CA GLY A 127 11.18 -38.16 36.29
C GLY A 127 11.77 -37.88 34.89
N ALA A 128 13.09 -37.65 34.85
CA ALA A 128 14.06 -37.95 33.78
C ALA A 128 13.62 -37.85 32.29
N GLY A 129 14.12 -36.81 31.60
CA GLY A 129 14.13 -36.73 30.13
C GLY A 129 14.25 -35.31 29.58
N ASP A 130 15.32 -34.56 29.89
CA ASP A 130 15.47 -33.13 29.53
C ASP A 130 15.59 -32.84 28.01
N GLY A 131 15.57 -33.86 27.14
CA GLY A 131 15.63 -33.69 25.67
C GLY A 131 14.27 -33.73 24.95
N ASP A 132 13.33 -34.57 25.41
CA ASP A 132 12.12 -34.90 24.63
C ASP A 132 10.95 -33.91 24.88
N GLY A 133 10.89 -33.31 26.08
CA GLY A 133 9.83 -32.36 26.45
C GLY A 133 9.95 -30.99 25.76
N HIS A 134 11.16 -30.55 25.45
CA HIS A 134 11.41 -29.28 24.76
C HIS A 134 11.03 -29.34 23.27
N ASP A 135 11.23 -30.49 22.63
CA ASP A 135 10.93 -30.67 21.20
C ASP A 135 9.41 -30.70 20.94
N VAL A 136 8.64 -31.31 21.84
CA VAL A 136 7.17 -31.29 21.80
C VAL A 136 6.63 -29.87 21.99
N ALA A 137 7.15 -29.13 22.97
CA ALA A 137 6.74 -27.74 23.22
C ALA A 137 7.03 -26.82 22.01
N MET A 138 8.15 -27.03 21.31
CA MET A 138 8.49 -26.27 20.10
C MET A 138 7.58 -26.62 18.92
N ALA A 139 7.24 -27.90 18.74
CA ALA A 139 6.28 -28.32 17.72
C ALA A 139 4.89 -27.71 17.97
N GLU A 140 4.43 -27.65 19.23
CA GLU A 140 3.19 -26.99 19.62
C GLU A 140 3.21 -25.48 19.39
N LEU A 141 4.35 -24.82 19.62
CA LEU A 141 4.53 -23.40 19.32
C LEU A 141 4.43 -23.13 17.82
N MET A 142 5.17 -23.89 17.01
CA MET A 142 5.17 -23.77 15.55
C MET A 142 3.80 -24.09 14.93
N ALA A 143 3.05 -25.03 15.52
CA ALA A 143 1.70 -25.39 15.10
C ALA A 143 0.70 -24.22 15.17
N LYS A 144 0.99 -23.18 15.96
CA LYS A 144 0.16 -21.97 16.08
C LYS A 144 0.62 -20.79 15.21
N LYS A 145 1.75 -20.93 14.49
CA LYS A 145 2.33 -19.87 13.68
C LYS A 145 1.84 -19.91 12.23
N HIS A 146 1.76 -18.73 11.62
CA HIS A 146 1.40 -18.53 10.23
C HIS A 146 2.64 -18.12 9.45
N ILE A 147 3.04 -18.96 8.50
CA ILE A 147 4.32 -18.84 7.82
C ILE A 147 4.09 -18.64 6.32
N LEU A 148 4.71 -17.62 5.75
CA LEU A 148 4.85 -17.47 4.31
C LEU A 148 6.24 -17.98 3.91
N LEU A 149 6.29 -18.98 3.03
CA LEU A 149 7.55 -19.50 2.47
C LEU A 149 7.60 -19.18 0.97
N LEU A 150 8.62 -18.45 0.53
CA LEU A 150 8.88 -18.17 -0.87
C LEU A 150 10.09 -18.98 -1.36
N HIS A 151 9.88 -19.78 -2.39
CA HIS A 151 10.97 -20.47 -3.06
C HIS A 151 11.69 -19.53 -4.03
N ALA A 152 12.85 -19.01 -3.59
CA ALA A 152 13.70 -18.11 -4.36
C ALA A 152 15.08 -18.69 -4.70
N GLY A 153 15.42 -19.89 -4.22
CA GLY A 153 16.77 -20.48 -4.26
C GLY A 153 17.17 -21.11 -5.59
N GLY A 154 16.71 -20.57 -6.71
CA GLY A 154 17.09 -21.03 -8.04
C GLY A 154 18.27 -20.21 -8.61
N ASP A 155 19.18 -20.87 -9.34
CA ASP A 155 20.34 -20.23 -9.99
C ASP A 155 19.96 -19.18 -11.06
N SER A 156 18.66 -19.04 -11.36
CA SER A 156 18.11 -18.04 -12.29
C SER A 156 18.79 -17.99 -13.65
N LYS A 157 19.33 -19.12 -14.12
CA LYS A 157 20.19 -19.19 -15.32
C LYS A 157 19.57 -18.63 -16.60
N ARG A 158 18.23 -18.55 -16.70
CA ARG A 158 17.50 -17.99 -17.87
C ARG A 158 17.19 -16.49 -17.78
N VAL A 159 17.53 -15.86 -16.65
CA VAL A 159 17.44 -14.41 -16.41
C VAL A 159 18.75 -13.96 -15.74
N PRO A 160 19.89 -14.10 -16.44
CA PRO A 160 21.21 -13.98 -15.81
C PRO A 160 21.47 -12.59 -15.20
N TRP A 161 20.92 -11.52 -15.79
CA TRP A 161 21.02 -10.15 -15.26
C TRP A 161 20.27 -9.94 -13.94
N ALA A 162 19.29 -10.78 -13.61
CA ALA A 162 18.53 -10.70 -12.36
C ALA A 162 19.15 -11.55 -11.26
N ASN A 163 20.15 -12.38 -11.58
CA ASN A 163 20.84 -13.22 -10.60
C ASN A 163 21.47 -12.40 -9.46
N PRO A 164 22.20 -11.27 -9.73
CA PRO A 164 22.80 -10.48 -8.67
C PRO A 164 21.78 -9.88 -7.70
N MET A 165 20.57 -9.51 -8.14
CA MET A 165 19.53 -8.96 -7.26
C MET A 165 18.60 -10.02 -6.65
N GLY A 166 18.56 -11.21 -7.23
CA GLY A 166 17.56 -12.24 -6.94
C GLY A 166 16.28 -12.05 -7.76
N LYS A 167 15.84 -13.11 -8.43
CA LYS A 167 14.68 -13.06 -9.33
C LYS A 167 13.37 -12.62 -8.64
N VAL A 168 13.17 -12.97 -7.37
CA VAL A 168 12.00 -12.51 -6.61
C VAL A 168 11.98 -11.00 -6.39
N PHE A 169 13.14 -10.34 -6.48
CA PHE A 169 13.30 -8.90 -6.31
C PHE A 169 13.40 -8.15 -7.66
N LEU A 170 12.90 -8.75 -8.74
CA LEU A 170 12.79 -8.08 -10.03
C LEU A 170 11.98 -6.77 -9.92
N PRO A 171 12.42 -5.67 -10.56
CA PRO A 171 11.65 -4.44 -10.59
C PRO A 171 10.36 -4.65 -11.39
N LEU A 172 9.22 -4.47 -10.73
CA LEU A 172 7.89 -4.60 -11.34
C LEU A 172 7.06 -3.38 -10.96
N PRO A 173 7.20 -2.25 -11.67
CA PRO A 173 6.65 -0.95 -11.28
C PRO A 173 5.14 -0.83 -11.52
N TYR A 174 4.39 -1.93 -11.37
CA TYR A 174 2.94 -1.90 -11.31
C TYR A 174 2.50 -1.02 -10.13
N LEU A 175 1.56 -0.12 -10.39
CA LEU A 175 1.05 0.85 -9.42
C LEU A 175 2.10 1.84 -8.88
N ALA A 176 3.29 1.94 -9.49
CA ALA A 176 4.32 2.88 -9.03
C ALA A 176 3.84 4.35 -9.13
N GLY A 177 2.93 4.65 -10.07
CA GLY A 177 2.27 5.96 -10.17
C GLY A 177 1.34 6.30 -9.00
N ASP A 178 0.90 5.31 -8.20
CA ASP A 178 0.10 5.54 -7.00
C ASP A 178 0.99 6.06 -5.84
N ASP A 179 2.32 5.89 -5.90
CA ASP A 179 3.29 6.39 -4.91
C ASP A 179 4.61 6.89 -5.57
N PRO A 180 4.59 8.03 -6.28
CA PRO A 180 5.72 8.53 -7.09
C PRO A 180 6.99 8.91 -6.32
N ASP A 181 6.88 9.10 -5.00
CA ASP A 181 8.02 9.41 -4.11
C ASP A 181 8.52 8.18 -3.35
N GLY A 182 7.85 7.05 -3.53
CA GLY A 182 8.24 5.79 -2.95
C GLY A 182 9.31 5.05 -3.75
N PRO A 183 9.79 3.94 -3.18
CA PRO A 183 10.66 2.99 -3.88
C PRO A 183 10.00 2.36 -5.10
N VAL A 184 10.80 1.85 -6.03
CA VAL A 184 10.31 1.03 -7.14
C VAL A 184 9.66 -0.25 -6.57
N PRO A 185 8.37 -0.54 -6.86
CA PRO A 185 7.76 -1.80 -6.45
C PRO A 185 8.46 -3.00 -7.07
N LEU A 186 8.68 -4.05 -6.27
CA LEU A 186 9.33 -5.28 -6.70
C LEU A 186 8.30 -6.41 -6.88
N LEU A 187 8.65 -7.45 -7.64
CA LEU A 187 7.85 -8.68 -7.75
C LEU A 187 7.51 -9.24 -6.36
N PHE A 188 8.49 -9.27 -5.45
CA PHE A 188 8.34 -9.63 -4.05
C PHE A 188 7.22 -8.87 -3.35
N ASP A 189 7.12 -7.54 -3.55
CA ASP A 189 6.12 -6.73 -2.88
C ASP A 189 4.69 -7.09 -3.33
N HIS A 190 4.50 -7.37 -4.63
CA HIS A 190 3.21 -7.80 -5.16
C HIS A 190 2.83 -9.21 -4.66
N ILE A 191 3.81 -10.12 -4.55
CA ILE A 191 3.61 -11.43 -3.92
C ILE A 191 3.19 -11.27 -2.46
N LEU A 192 3.86 -10.40 -1.69
CA LEU A 192 3.47 -10.10 -0.31
C LEU A 192 2.05 -9.52 -0.23
N ALA A 193 1.65 -8.68 -1.18
CA ALA A 193 0.32 -8.09 -1.21
C ALA A 193 -0.77 -9.16 -1.34
N ILE A 194 -0.64 -10.07 -2.30
CA ILE A 194 -1.59 -11.17 -2.51
C ILE A 194 -1.55 -12.17 -1.34
N ALA A 195 -0.35 -12.51 -0.86
CA ALA A 195 -0.18 -13.42 0.27
C ALA A 195 -0.78 -12.85 1.57
N SER A 196 -0.73 -11.54 1.79
CA SER A 196 -1.36 -10.90 2.94
C SER A 196 -2.88 -11.12 2.95
N CYS A 197 -3.55 -11.11 1.78
CA CYS A 197 -4.96 -11.49 1.70
C CYS A 197 -5.17 -12.99 1.95
N ALA A 198 -4.33 -13.84 1.37
CA ALA A 198 -4.41 -15.30 1.52
C ALA A 198 -4.26 -15.76 2.99
N ARG A 199 -3.54 -15.00 3.82
CA ARG A 199 -3.40 -15.26 5.27
C ARG A 199 -4.76 -15.42 5.96
N GLN A 200 -5.80 -14.72 5.53
CA GLN A 200 -7.13 -14.80 6.13
C GLN A 200 -7.73 -16.22 6.09
N ALA A 201 -7.41 -17.00 5.05
CA ALA A 201 -7.93 -18.35 4.86
C ALA A 201 -7.48 -19.38 5.93
N PHE A 202 -6.43 -19.05 6.69
CA PHE A 202 -5.95 -19.85 7.82
C PHE A 202 -6.71 -19.57 9.12
N GLY A 203 -7.46 -18.47 9.21
CA GLY A 203 -8.15 -18.07 10.44
C GLY A 203 -7.19 -17.93 11.63
N ASN A 204 -7.55 -18.57 12.74
CA ASN A 204 -6.75 -18.61 13.98
C ASN A 204 -5.91 -19.90 14.11
N GLU A 205 -5.93 -20.78 13.10
CA GLU A 205 -5.13 -22.00 13.08
C GLU A 205 -3.80 -21.73 12.38
N GLY A 206 -2.70 -22.17 12.99
CA GLY A 206 -1.39 -22.07 12.35
C GLY A 206 -1.32 -22.88 11.05
N GLY A 207 -0.37 -22.49 10.20
CA GLY A 207 -0.21 -23.07 8.89
C GLY A 207 0.86 -22.37 8.08
N MET A 208 1.14 -22.95 6.92
CA MET A 208 2.13 -22.42 5.99
C MET A 208 1.50 -22.21 4.61
N LEU A 209 1.80 -21.07 4.00
CA LEU A 209 1.57 -20.82 2.57
C LEU A 209 2.93 -20.80 1.88
N THR A 210 3.12 -21.71 0.92
CA THR A 210 4.29 -21.75 0.05
C THR A 210 3.94 -21.14 -1.30
N MET A 211 4.81 -20.30 -1.84
CA MET A 211 4.70 -19.73 -3.19
C MET A 211 6.05 -19.76 -3.90
N THR A 212 6.04 -19.68 -5.22
CA THR A 212 7.26 -19.54 -6.05
C THR A 212 7.67 -18.07 -6.17
N GLY A 213 8.97 -17.79 -6.09
CA GLY A 213 9.50 -16.43 -6.17
C GLY A 213 9.55 -15.84 -7.58
N ASP A 214 9.21 -16.58 -8.63
CA ASP A 214 9.27 -16.17 -10.03
C ASP A 214 7.92 -16.07 -10.73
N VAL A 215 6.84 -16.08 -9.95
CA VAL A 215 5.47 -16.00 -10.43
C VAL A 215 4.73 -14.95 -9.64
N LEU A 216 3.93 -14.12 -10.33
CA LEU A 216 2.92 -13.28 -9.72
C LEU A 216 1.52 -13.89 -9.98
N PRO A 217 0.88 -14.51 -8.97
CA PRO A 217 -0.45 -15.07 -9.11
C PRO A 217 -1.52 -14.02 -8.77
N CYS A 218 -2.11 -13.40 -9.79
CA CYS A 218 -3.11 -12.36 -9.61
C CYS A 218 -4.52 -12.98 -9.51
N PHE A 219 -5.04 -13.11 -8.29
CA PHE A 219 -6.41 -13.55 -7.98
C PHE A 219 -6.89 -12.93 -6.65
N ASP A 220 -8.20 -12.93 -6.40
CA ASP A 220 -8.76 -12.37 -5.15
C ASP A 220 -8.61 -13.37 -3.99
N ALA A 221 -7.40 -13.41 -3.43
CA ALA A 221 -7.05 -14.32 -2.35
C ALA A 221 -7.85 -14.11 -1.05
N SER A 222 -8.60 -13.01 -0.90
CA SER A 222 -9.50 -12.81 0.26
C SER A 222 -10.71 -13.76 0.25
N THR A 223 -11.04 -14.34 -0.91
CA THR A 223 -12.12 -15.33 -1.05
C THR A 223 -11.65 -16.77 -0.86
N MET A 224 -10.34 -16.98 -0.70
CA MET A 224 -9.75 -18.31 -0.62
C MET A 224 -10.26 -19.07 0.62
N THR A 225 -10.71 -20.31 0.39
CA THR A 225 -11.16 -21.20 1.46
C THR A 225 -10.30 -22.45 1.51
N LEU A 226 -9.78 -22.78 2.70
CA LEU A 226 -8.96 -23.97 2.93
C LEU A 226 -9.75 -24.99 3.79
N PRO A 227 -9.80 -26.28 3.40
CA PRO A 227 -10.40 -27.29 4.27
C PRO A 227 -9.59 -27.46 5.57
N GLN A 228 -10.22 -28.02 6.61
CA GLN A 228 -9.57 -28.26 7.90
C GLN A 228 -8.56 -29.42 7.83
N ASP A 229 -7.52 -29.35 8.66
CA ASP A 229 -6.55 -30.44 8.90
C ASP A 229 -5.85 -31.01 7.65
N THR A 230 -5.67 -30.22 6.58
CA THR A 230 -5.23 -30.74 5.28
C THR A 230 -4.20 -29.83 4.57
N SER A 231 -3.66 -30.34 3.46
CA SER A 231 -2.92 -29.57 2.46
C SER A 231 -3.83 -29.23 1.27
N CYS A 232 -3.60 -28.07 0.67
CA CYS A 232 -4.35 -27.57 -0.47
C CYS A 232 -3.39 -26.97 -1.51
N ILE A 233 -3.57 -27.33 -2.78
CA ILE A 233 -2.88 -26.69 -3.91
C ILE A 233 -3.82 -25.75 -4.63
N ILE A 234 -3.34 -24.55 -4.92
CA ILE A 234 -4.09 -23.60 -5.72
C ILE A 234 -3.82 -23.94 -7.19
N THR A 235 -4.88 -23.92 -7.99
CA THR A 235 -4.84 -24.35 -9.39
C THR A 235 -5.63 -23.41 -10.27
N VAL A 236 -5.26 -23.36 -11.55
CA VAL A 236 -5.98 -22.59 -12.57
C VAL A 236 -6.21 -23.47 -13.81
N PRO A 237 -7.37 -23.36 -14.49
CA PRO A 237 -7.58 -24.08 -15.74
C PRO A 237 -6.76 -23.48 -16.88
N ILE A 238 -5.87 -24.28 -17.46
CA ILE A 238 -4.98 -23.88 -18.57
C ILE A 238 -5.16 -24.76 -19.81
N THR A 239 -4.66 -24.30 -20.95
CA THR A 239 -4.65 -25.04 -22.21
C THR A 239 -3.63 -26.20 -22.20
N LEU A 240 -3.88 -27.21 -23.03
CA LEU A 240 -3.11 -28.47 -23.04
C LEU A 240 -1.63 -28.28 -23.43
N ASP A 241 -1.32 -27.29 -24.26
CA ASP A 241 0.05 -26.94 -24.70
C ASP A 241 0.90 -26.37 -23.56
N VAL A 242 0.29 -25.58 -22.67
CA VAL A 242 0.97 -25.11 -21.46
C VAL A 242 1.10 -26.26 -20.47
N ALA A 243 0.05 -27.07 -20.32
CA ALA A 243 0.01 -28.18 -19.37
C ALA A 243 1.12 -29.23 -19.61
N SER A 244 1.49 -29.50 -20.87
CA SER A 244 2.55 -30.48 -21.18
C SER A 244 3.94 -30.08 -20.66
N ASN A 245 4.13 -28.81 -20.33
CA ASN A 245 5.41 -28.30 -19.83
C ASN A 245 5.45 -28.14 -18.30
N HIS A 246 4.34 -28.43 -17.61
CA HIS A 246 4.16 -28.12 -16.18
C HIS A 246 3.53 -29.28 -15.39
N GLY A 247 3.39 -29.10 -14.07
CA GLY A 247 2.65 -30.02 -13.20
C GLY A 247 1.13 -29.89 -13.43
N VAL A 248 0.42 -31.00 -13.47
CA VAL A 248 -1.03 -31.07 -13.71
C VAL A 248 -1.71 -31.87 -12.60
N ILE A 249 -2.78 -31.30 -12.06
CA ILE A 249 -3.59 -31.89 -11.00
C ILE A 249 -4.77 -32.64 -11.60
N VAL A 250 -4.98 -33.88 -11.15
CA VAL A 250 -6.20 -34.64 -11.43
C VAL A 250 -7.10 -34.55 -10.20
N ALA A 251 -8.18 -33.79 -10.33
CA ALA A 251 -9.14 -33.56 -9.25
C ALA A 251 -10.39 -34.43 -9.38
N ALA A 252 -10.96 -34.83 -8.26
CA ALA A 252 -12.21 -35.57 -8.20
C ALA A 252 -13.38 -34.76 -8.80
N LYS A 253 -14.29 -35.43 -9.51
CA LYS A 253 -15.45 -34.76 -10.14
C LYS A 253 -16.43 -34.23 -9.09
N THR A 254 -16.55 -32.91 -8.99
CA THR A 254 -17.56 -32.24 -8.16
C THR A 254 -18.85 -31.99 -8.97
N LYS A 255 -20.03 -32.12 -8.34
CA LYS A 255 -21.32 -31.77 -8.96
C LYS A 255 -21.53 -30.25 -8.84
N ASN A 256 -21.78 -29.59 -9.97
CA ASN A 256 -22.19 -28.19 -10.18
C ASN A 256 -22.11 -27.24 -8.97
N ASN A 257 -21.21 -26.26 -9.03
CA ASN A 257 -21.29 -25.05 -8.20
C ASN A 257 -21.43 -23.81 -9.09
N THR A 258 -22.34 -22.92 -8.68
CA THR A 258 -22.61 -21.60 -9.26
C THR A 258 -21.60 -20.54 -8.81
N GLN A 259 -20.38 -20.93 -8.40
CA GLN A 259 -19.34 -20.06 -7.82
C GLN A 259 -18.09 -19.98 -8.72
N ASN A 260 -17.35 -18.88 -8.66
CA ASN A 260 -16.12 -18.64 -9.45
C ASN A 260 -14.88 -19.44 -8.98
N TYR A 261 -15.05 -20.36 -8.03
CA TYR A 261 -13.99 -21.26 -7.56
C TYR A 261 -14.55 -22.64 -7.22
N ALA A 262 -13.69 -23.65 -7.15
CA ALA A 262 -14.06 -25.02 -6.77
C ALA A 262 -13.00 -25.66 -5.86
N VAL A 263 -13.44 -26.35 -4.81
CA VAL A 263 -12.55 -27.15 -3.94
C VAL A 263 -12.83 -28.63 -4.16
N SER A 264 -11.80 -29.39 -4.54
CA SER A 264 -11.93 -30.81 -4.91
C SER A 264 -10.79 -31.65 -4.34
N LEU A 265 -11.04 -32.92 -4.03
CA LEU A 265 -9.98 -33.86 -3.62
C LEU A 265 -9.00 -34.11 -4.79
N VAL A 266 -7.70 -34.19 -4.51
CA VAL A 266 -6.70 -34.55 -5.52
C VAL A 266 -6.61 -36.07 -5.64
N ASP A 267 -7.02 -36.60 -6.79
CA ASP A 267 -6.97 -38.03 -7.10
C ASP A 267 -5.57 -38.45 -7.59
N ASN A 268 -4.88 -37.59 -8.35
CA ASN A 268 -3.55 -37.89 -8.90
C ASN A 268 -2.78 -36.61 -9.27
N LEU A 269 -1.46 -36.76 -9.46
CA LEU A 269 -0.52 -35.72 -9.91
C LEU A 269 0.19 -36.16 -11.18
N LEU A 270 0.46 -35.25 -12.11
CA LEU A 270 1.18 -35.55 -13.35
C LEU A 270 2.27 -34.50 -13.56
N GLN A 271 3.48 -34.93 -13.88
CA GLN A 271 4.60 -34.01 -14.10
C GLN A 271 4.96 -33.98 -15.59
N LYS A 272 4.79 -32.82 -16.22
CA LYS A 272 5.04 -32.59 -17.66
C LYS A 272 4.45 -33.68 -18.55
N PRO A 273 3.15 -33.98 -18.40
CA PRO A 273 2.53 -35.10 -19.10
C PRO A 273 2.40 -34.82 -20.60
N SER A 274 2.46 -35.88 -21.40
CA SER A 274 1.99 -35.85 -22.78
C SER A 274 0.46 -35.67 -22.84
N VAL A 275 -0.04 -35.18 -23.99
CA VAL A 275 -1.49 -35.03 -24.20
C VAL A 275 -2.22 -36.38 -24.07
N GLU A 276 -1.59 -37.47 -24.48
CA GLU A 276 -2.14 -38.82 -24.34
C GLU A 276 -2.28 -39.24 -22.86
N GLU A 277 -1.28 -38.94 -22.03
CA GLU A 277 -1.32 -39.18 -20.58
C GLU A 277 -2.42 -38.37 -19.90
N LEU A 278 -2.60 -37.10 -20.28
CA LEU A 278 -3.66 -36.24 -19.75
C LEU A 278 -5.05 -36.86 -19.96
N VAL A 279 -5.31 -37.40 -21.15
CA VAL A 279 -6.58 -38.05 -21.48
C VAL A 279 -6.74 -39.36 -20.71
N LYS A 280 -5.70 -40.22 -20.72
CA LYS A 280 -5.73 -41.53 -20.03
C LYS A 280 -5.97 -41.40 -18.53
N SER A 281 -5.37 -40.38 -17.92
CA SER A 281 -5.50 -40.09 -16.49
C SER A 281 -6.75 -39.27 -16.14
N LYS A 282 -7.64 -38.98 -17.10
CA LYS A 282 -8.86 -38.19 -16.91
C LYS A 282 -8.59 -36.80 -16.32
N ALA A 283 -7.47 -36.18 -16.70
CA ALA A 283 -7.06 -34.85 -16.24
C ALA A 283 -7.78 -33.70 -16.96
N VAL A 284 -8.39 -33.99 -18.11
CA VAL A 284 -9.08 -32.99 -18.95
C VAL A 284 -10.48 -32.70 -18.41
N LEU A 285 -10.74 -31.42 -18.15
CA LEU A 285 -12.01 -30.88 -17.66
C LEU A 285 -13.08 -30.87 -18.77
N ALA A 286 -14.32 -30.60 -18.40
CA ALA A 286 -15.46 -30.56 -19.34
C ALA A 286 -15.33 -29.47 -20.42
N ASP A 287 -14.56 -28.42 -20.16
CA ASP A 287 -14.29 -27.32 -21.09
C ASP A 287 -13.02 -27.53 -21.95
N GLY A 288 -12.37 -28.70 -21.86
CA GLY A 288 -11.17 -29.05 -22.62
C GLY A 288 -9.84 -28.56 -22.04
N ARG A 289 -9.87 -27.89 -20.88
CA ARG A 289 -8.66 -27.44 -20.15
C ARG A 289 -8.20 -28.45 -19.10
N THR A 290 -7.06 -28.19 -18.47
CA THR A 290 -6.50 -28.98 -17.37
C THR A 290 -6.12 -28.09 -16.19
N LEU A 291 -6.13 -28.65 -14.97
CA LEU A 291 -5.74 -27.91 -13.77
C LEU A 291 -4.22 -27.84 -13.64
N LEU A 292 -3.67 -26.64 -13.80
CA LEU A 292 -2.25 -26.35 -13.64
C LEU A 292 -1.88 -26.25 -12.16
N ASP A 293 -0.74 -26.83 -11.78
CA ASP A 293 -0.07 -26.49 -10.51
C ASP A 293 0.53 -25.08 -10.59
N THR A 294 0.04 -24.16 -9.75
CA THR A 294 0.55 -22.78 -9.71
C THR A 294 1.79 -22.62 -8.84
N GLY A 295 2.28 -23.69 -8.20
CA GLY A 295 3.35 -23.63 -7.22
C GLY A 295 2.95 -22.99 -5.89
N ILE A 296 1.64 -22.83 -5.66
CA ILE A 296 1.09 -22.29 -4.41
C ILE A 296 0.46 -23.43 -3.63
N ILE A 297 0.99 -23.67 -2.42
CA ILE A 297 0.56 -24.77 -1.55
C ILE A 297 0.27 -24.20 -0.17
N ALA A 298 -0.92 -24.46 0.35
CA ALA A 298 -1.32 -24.12 1.70
C ALA A 298 -1.41 -25.39 2.56
N VAL A 299 -0.91 -25.35 3.78
CA VAL A 299 -0.98 -26.47 4.74
C VAL A 299 -1.46 -25.93 6.08
N ARG A 300 -2.52 -26.51 6.66
CA ARG A 300 -3.09 -26.07 7.94
C ARG A 300 -3.50 -27.22 8.86
N GLY A 301 -3.67 -26.92 10.15
CA GLY A 301 -4.14 -27.89 11.14
C GLY A 301 -3.19 -29.09 11.30
N LYS A 302 -3.73 -30.32 11.39
CA LYS A 302 -2.90 -31.53 11.59
C LYS A 302 -1.84 -31.76 10.52
N ALA A 303 -2.14 -31.50 9.24
CA ALA A 303 -1.17 -31.61 8.16
C ALA A 303 0.03 -30.68 8.37
N TRP A 304 -0.20 -29.50 8.94
CA TRP A 304 0.86 -28.56 9.30
C TRP A 304 1.69 -29.09 10.47
N SER A 305 1.04 -29.57 11.54
CA SER A 305 1.75 -30.16 12.68
C SER A 305 2.63 -31.35 12.29
N GLU A 306 2.15 -32.25 11.43
CA GLU A 306 2.93 -33.39 10.93
C GLU A 306 4.14 -32.93 10.10
N LEU A 307 3.98 -31.89 9.29
CA LEU A 307 5.07 -31.30 8.51
C LEU A 307 6.14 -30.63 9.39
N VAL A 308 5.72 -29.93 10.45
CA VAL A 308 6.63 -29.38 11.46
C VAL A 308 7.42 -30.50 12.13
N THR A 309 6.76 -31.57 12.59
CA THR A 309 7.44 -32.72 13.21
C THR A 309 8.45 -33.35 12.26
N LEU A 310 8.09 -33.52 10.98
CA LEU A 310 9.00 -34.05 9.97
C LEU A 310 10.22 -33.15 9.76
N SER A 311 10.02 -31.83 9.74
CA SER A 311 11.13 -30.88 9.58
C SER A 311 12.15 -30.96 10.72
N TRP A 312 11.71 -31.30 11.94
CA TRP A 312 12.59 -31.44 13.09
C TRP A 312 13.59 -32.60 12.93
N SER A 313 13.12 -33.74 12.43
CA SER A 313 13.97 -34.91 12.13
C SER A 313 14.65 -34.86 10.76
N SER A 314 14.49 -33.77 9.99
CA SER A 314 14.92 -33.72 8.59
C SER A 314 16.42 -33.55 8.36
N GLN A 315 17.21 -33.19 9.38
CA GLN A 315 18.64 -32.93 9.20
C GLN A 315 19.41 -34.18 8.74
N GLN A 316 19.05 -35.36 9.25
CA GLN A 316 19.65 -36.62 8.81
C GLN A 316 19.28 -36.95 7.35
N MET A 317 18.01 -36.74 6.99
CA MET A 317 17.50 -36.90 5.63
C MET A 317 18.22 -35.99 4.63
N ILE A 318 18.37 -34.70 4.96
CA ILE A 318 19.06 -33.72 4.12
C ILE A 318 20.54 -34.08 3.96
N SER A 319 21.19 -34.50 5.06
CA SER A 319 22.59 -34.95 5.01
C SER A 319 22.78 -36.17 4.11
N GLU A 320 21.82 -37.08 4.08
CA GLU A 320 21.84 -38.24 3.18
C GLU A 320 21.68 -37.82 1.71
N LEU A 321 20.75 -36.91 1.41
CA LEU A 321 20.55 -36.34 0.07
C LEU A 321 21.82 -35.71 -0.51
N ILE A 322 22.54 -34.94 0.33
CA ILE A 322 23.82 -34.32 -0.04
C ILE A 322 24.86 -35.41 -0.36
N LYS A 323 24.98 -36.45 0.49
CA LYS A 323 25.92 -37.56 0.28
C LYS A 323 25.67 -38.31 -1.02
N ILE A 324 24.40 -38.56 -1.37
CA ILE A 324 24.03 -39.28 -2.59
C ILE A 324 23.85 -38.37 -3.81
N LYS A 325 24.07 -37.05 -3.66
CA LYS A 325 23.88 -36.02 -4.69
C LYS A 325 22.52 -36.07 -5.37
N LYS A 326 21.45 -36.24 -4.57
CA LYS A 326 20.06 -36.20 -5.05
C LYS A 326 19.30 -35.03 -4.46
N GLU A 327 18.32 -34.55 -5.21
CA GLU A 327 17.42 -33.47 -4.80
C GLU A 327 16.04 -34.04 -4.46
N MET A 328 15.35 -33.40 -3.51
CA MET A 328 13.96 -33.66 -3.18
C MET A 328 13.06 -32.56 -3.75
N SER A 329 12.06 -32.93 -4.55
CA SER A 329 11.12 -32.01 -5.19
C SER A 329 9.91 -31.73 -4.29
N LEU A 330 9.52 -30.46 -4.18
CA LEU A 330 8.30 -30.08 -3.46
C LEU A 330 7.06 -30.76 -4.07
N TYR A 331 6.93 -30.75 -5.40
CA TYR A 331 5.77 -31.30 -6.11
C TYR A 331 5.80 -32.83 -6.17
N GLU A 332 6.96 -33.40 -6.55
CA GLU A 332 7.03 -34.84 -6.80
C GLU A 332 7.23 -35.67 -5.54
N ASP A 333 7.82 -35.12 -4.47
CA ASP A 333 8.11 -35.88 -3.25
C ASP A 333 7.17 -35.48 -2.11
N LEU A 334 7.22 -34.20 -1.69
CA LEU A 334 6.49 -33.74 -0.51
C LEU A 334 4.96 -33.69 -0.74
N VAL A 335 4.54 -33.06 -1.84
CA VAL A 335 3.12 -32.99 -2.25
C VAL A 335 2.57 -34.37 -2.59
N ALA A 336 3.37 -35.21 -3.25
CA ALA A 336 2.97 -36.59 -3.56
C ALA A 336 2.71 -37.45 -2.31
N ALA A 337 3.31 -37.12 -1.16
CA ALA A 337 3.06 -37.83 0.09
C ALA A 337 1.59 -37.70 0.54
N TRP A 338 0.92 -36.59 0.25
CA TRP A 338 -0.51 -36.38 0.55
C TRP A 338 -1.46 -36.93 -0.52
N VAL A 339 -0.94 -37.54 -1.59
CA VAL A 339 -1.74 -38.09 -2.69
C VAL A 339 -1.59 -39.61 -2.74
N PRO A 340 -2.57 -40.40 -2.24
CA PRO A 340 -2.46 -41.86 -2.12
C PRO A 340 -2.08 -42.59 -3.41
N ALA A 341 -2.54 -42.11 -4.56
CA ALA A 341 -2.19 -42.68 -5.87
C ALA A 341 -0.68 -42.65 -6.19
N LYS A 342 0.11 -41.82 -5.48
CA LYS A 342 1.56 -41.71 -5.65
C LYS A 342 2.37 -42.51 -4.64
N HIS A 343 1.76 -43.09 -3.60
CA HIS A 343 2.51 -43.74 -2.51
C HIS A 343 3.41 -44.89 -2.97
N GLU A 344 2.93 -45.74 -3.89
CA GLU A 344 3.74 -46.87 -4.39
C GLU A 344 4.97 -46.40 -5.19
N TRP A 345 4.81 -45.33 -5.96
CA TRP A 345 5.90 -44.72 -6.71
C TRP A 345 6.87 -43.96 -5.79
N LEU A 346 6.33 -43.21 -4.83
CA LEU A 346 7.11 -42.40 -3.89
C LEU A 346 7.98 -43.27 -2.99
N ARG A 347 7.48 -44.42 -2.49
CA ARG A 347 8.29 -45.36 -1.66
C ARG A 347 9.57 -45.86 -2.36
N LYS A 348 9.64 -45.81 -3.69
CA LYS A 348 10.83 -46.20 -4.48
C LYS A 348 11.87 -45.08 -4.59
N ARG A 349 11.51 -43.84 -4.23
CA ARG A 349 12.40 -42.67 -4.22
C ARG A 349 13.14 -42.55 -2.88
N PRO A 350 14.30 -41.87 -2.86
CA PRO A 350 15.02 -41.61 -1.62
C PRO A 350 14.10 -40.95 -0.59
N LEU A 351 14.09 -41.45 0.64
CA LEU A 351 13.30 -40.94 1.77
C LEU A 351 11.77 -41.04 1.60
N GLY A 352 11.28 -41.62 0.50
CA GLY A 352 9.85 -41.65 0.20
C GLY A 352 9.03 -42.51 1.16
N GLU A 353 9.61 -43.56 1.75
CA GLU A 353 8.95 -44.36 2.78
C GLU A 353 8.68 -43.52 4.05
N GLU A 354 9.64 -42.71 4.48
CA GLU A 354 9.49 -41.83 5.63
C GLU A 354 8.43 -40.74 5.36
N LEU A 355 8.46 -40.12 4.17
CA LEU A 355 7.45 -39.13 3.75
C LEU A 355 6.03 -39.70 3.79
N VAL A 356 5.82 -40.89 3.22
CA VAL A 356 4.51 -41.55 3.22
C VAL A 356 4.06 -41.91 4.64
N ASN A 357 4.97 -42.38 5.48
CA ASN A 357 4.62 -42.77 6.86
C ASN A 357 4.25 -41.56 7.74
N LYS A 358 4.91 -40.42 7.52
CA LYS A 358 4.72 -39.21 8.34
C LYS A 358 3.58 -38.33 7.85
N LEU A 359 3.45 -38.14 6.53
CA LEU A 359 2.49 -37.20 5.93
C LEU A 359 1.28 -37.89 5.27
N GLY A 360 1.40 -39.16 4.89
CA GLY A 360 0.40 -39.87 4.08
C GLY A 360 -0.91 -40.20 4.79
N LYS A 361 -1.06 -39.83 6.07
CA LYS A 361 -2.33 -39.90 6.81
C LYS A 361 -3.31 -38.83 6.37
N GLN A 362 -2.79 -37.67 5.95
CA GLN A 362 -3.62 -36.58 5.44
C GLN A 362 -3.78 -36.71 3.93
N LYS A 363 -4.84 -36.09 3.41
CA LYS A 363 -5.11 -35.99 1.98
C LYS A 363 -4.83 -34.58 1.49
N MET A 364 -4.76 -34.42 0.18
CA MET A 364 -4.59 -33.13 -0.48
C MET A 364 -5.85 -32.72 -1.24
N PHE A 365 -6.17 -31.43 -1.18
CA PHE A 365 -7.24 -30.80 -1.95
C PHE A 365 -6.68 -29.81 -2.97
N SER A 366 -7.48 -29.48 -3.97
CA SER A 366 -7.23 -28.46 -4.97
C SER A 366 -8.26 -27.36 -4.81
N TYR A 367 -7.81 -26.12 -4.65
CA TYR A 367 -8.61 -24.91 -4.79
C TYR A 367 -8.39 -24.38 -6.21
N CYS A 368 -9.41 -24.50 -7.06
CA CYS A 368 -9.38 -24.01 -8.43
C CYS A 368 -10.02 -22.63 -8.48
N ASP A 369 -9.24 -21.63 -8.89
CA ASP A 369 -9.70 -20.27 -9.17
C ASP A 369 -9.76 -20.08 -10.69
N TYR A 370 -10.94 -19.74 -11.22
CA TYR A 370 -11.15 -19.61 -12.65
C TYR A 370 -10.70 -18.25 -13.22
N ASP A 371 -10.54 -17.25 -12.35
CA ASP A 371 -10.18 -15.87 -12.70
C ASP A 371 -8.68 -15.58 -12.46
N LEU A 372 -7.93 -16.51 -11.86
CA LEU A 372 -6.51 -16.39 -11.59
C LEU A 372 -5.69 -16.15 -12.86
N LEU A 373 -4.96 -15.03 -12.88
CA LEU A 373 -3.97 -14.72 -13.91
C LEU A 373 -2.57 -15.10 -13.42
N PHE A 374 -1.88 -15.94 -14.20
CA PHE A 374 -0.59 -16.51 -13.86
C PHE A 374 0.53 -15.84 -14.65
N LEU A 375 1.27 -14.90 -14.03
CA LEU A 375 2.35 -14.16 -14.69
C LEU A 375 3.72 -14.76 -14.31
N HIS A 376 4.35 -15.46 -15.24
CA HIS A 376 5.63 -16.15 -15.03
C HIS A 376 6.83 -15.30 -15.51
N PHE A 377 7.84 -15.15 -14.66
CA PHE A 377 9.08 -14.40 -14.90
C PHE A 377 10.27 -15.35 -15.09
N GLY A 378 10.12 -16.30 -16.02
CA GLY A 378 11.08 -17.37 -16.28
C GLY A 378 12.30 -16.98 -17.10
N THR A 379 12.14 -16.00 -18.00
CA THR A 379 13.10 -15.53 -19.01
C THR A 379 13.15 -14.00 -19.08
N SER A 380 14.26 -13.45 -19.58
CA SER A 380 14.41 -12.00 -19.77
C SER A 380 13.32 -11.40 -20.68
N ASN A 381 12.90 -12.14 -21.71
CA ASN A 381 11.83 -11.71 -22.61
C ASN A 381 10.47 -11.63 -21.92
N GLU A 382 10.10 -12.63 -21.11
CA GLU A 382 8.85 -12.60 -20.33
C GLU A 382 8.79 -11.37 -19.41
N VAL A 383 9.92 -10.97 -18.81
CA VAL A 383 9.98 -9.74 -17.99
C VAL A 383 9.55 -8.52 -18.80
N LEU A 384 10.09 -8.32 -20.02
CA LEU A 384 9.70 -7.21 -20.88
C LEU A 384 8.25 -7.34 -21.38
N GLU A 385 7.80 -8.55 -21.72
CA GLU A 385 6.42 -8.81 -22.13
C GLU A 385 5.41 -8.44 -21.05
N HIS A 386 5.71 -8.66 -19.76
CA HIS A 386 4.83 -8.22 -18.67
C HIS A 386 4.83 -6.70 -18.47
N LEU A 387 5.89 -6.00 -18.87
CA LEU A 387 5.98 -4.53 -18.84
C LEU A 387 5.31 -3.84 -20.04
N SER A 388 5.21 -4.53 -21.18
CA SER A 388 4.56 -4.01 -22.41
C SER A 388 3.18 -4.63 -22.70
N GLY A 389 2.85 -5.75 -22.05
CA GLY A 389 1.67 -6.57 -22.31
C GLY A 389 0.51 -6.32 -21.36
N VAL A 390 -0.04 -7.40 -20.80
CA VAL A 390 -1.21 -7.37 -19.92
C VAL A 390 -0.82 -6.67 -18.61
N GLY A 391 -1.38 -5.50 -18.35
CA GLY A 391 -1.01 -4.66 -17.19
C GLY A 391 -0.07 -3.51 -17.51
N SER A 392 0.31 -3.27 -18.78
CA SER A 392 1.16 -2.13 -19.17
C SER A 392 0.64 -0.76 -18.69
N GLU A 393 -0.67 -0.59 -18.48
CA GLU A 393 -1.26 0.65 -17.97
C GLU A 393 -0.93 0.90 -16.48
N LEU A 394 -0.55 -0.16 -15.76
CA LEU A 394 -0.13 -0.09 -14.35
C LEU A 394 1.35 0.26 -14.21
N VAL A 395 2.14 0.12 -15.27
CA VAL A 395 3.60 0.29 -15.26
C VAL A 395 3.94 1.78 -15.13
N GLY A 396 4.50 2.16 -13.99
CA GLY A 396 5.15 3.46 -13.83
C GLY A 396 6.46 3.49 -14.62
N ARG A 397 6.38 3.90 -15.89
CA ARG A 397 7.53 3.87 -16.83
C ARG A 397 8.68 4.81 -16.46
N ARG A 398 8.45 5.76 -15.55
CA ARG A 398 9.43 6.73 -15.05
C ARG A 398 9.27 6.80 -13.54
N HIS A 399 10.21 6.23 -12.81
CA HIS A 399 10.12 6.14 -11.35
C HIS A 399 11.48 6.31 -10.71
N LEU A 400 11.56 7.19 -9.70
CA LEU A 400 12.81 7.53 -9.01
C LEU A 400 13.96 7.77 -10.01
N CYS A 401 13.75 8.61 -11.02
CA CYS A 401 14.71 8.78 -12.11
C CYS A 401 15.00 10.26 -12.40
N SER A 402 16.20 10.54 -12.90
CA SER A 402 16.61 11.84 -13.41
C SER A 402 16.80 11.75 -14.92
N ILE A 403 16.03 12.53 -15.67
CA ILE A 403 16.00 12.48 -17.14
C ILE A 403 16.00 13.93 -17.66
N PRO A 404 16.80 14.25 -18.70
CA PRO A 404 16.81 15.59 -19.27
C PRO A 404 15.52 15.88 -20.05
N ALA A 405 15.33 17.14 -20.45
CA ALA A 405 14.25 17.49 -21.36
C ALA A 405 14.35 16.68 -22.67
N THR A 406 13.20 16.41 -23.30
CA THR A 406 13.09 15.56 -24.50
C THR A 406 13.88 16.07 -25.71
N THR A 407 14.23 17.36 -25.75
CA THR A 407 15.10 17.93 -26.79
C THR A 407 16.57 17.57 -26.62
N ALA A 408 16.96 17.06 -25.45
CA ALA A 408 18.34 16.77 -25.09
C ALA A 408 18.65 15.26 -25.01
N ALA A 409 17.64 14.38 -24.98
CA ALA A 409 17.80 12.93 -25.06
C ALA A 409 16.62 12.31 -25.83
N ASP A 410 16.89 11.29 -26.64
CA ASP A 410 15.89 10.62 -27.48
C ASP A 410 15.41 9.32 -26.80
N ILE A 411 14.40 9.44 -25.94
CA ILE A 411 13.89 8.34 -25.12
C ILE A 411 12.45 8.06 -25.51
N THR A 412 12.19 6.85 -25.97
CA THR A 412 10.82 6.43 -26.32
C THR A 412 9.89 6.43 -25.10
N ALA A 413 8.61 6.71 -25.34
CA ALA A 413 7.60 6.73 -24.28
C ALA A 413 7.35 5.34 -23.66
N SER A 414 7.58 4.26 -24.43
CA SER A 414 7.41 2.88 -23.99
C SER A 414 8.59 2.33 -23.19
N ALA A 415 9.79 2.92 -23.29
CA ALA A 415 10.90 2.57 -22.41
C ALA A 415 10.50 2.64 -20.93
N VAL A 416 11.12 1.85 -20.07
CA VAL A 416 10.91 1.81 -18.62
C VAL A 416 12.21 2.20 -17.94
N ILE A 417 12.22 3.34 -17.24
CA ILE A 417 13.41 3.90 -16.59
C ILE A 417 13.13 4.02 -15.10
N LEU A 418 13.86 3.23 -14.32
CA LEU A 418 13.63 3.01 -12.90
C LEU A 418 14.93 3.22 -12.13
N SER A 419 14.92 3.99 -11.04
CA SER A 419 16.10 4.21 -10.19
C SER A 419 17.34 4.63 -11.00
N SER A 420 17.17 5.45 -12.05
CA SER A 420 18.23 5.68 -13.03
C SER A 420 18.43 7.16 -13.36
N LYS A 421 19.69 7.51 -13.68
CA LYS A 421 20.08 8.83 -14.15
C LYS A 421 20.45 8.75 -15.62
N ILE A 422 19.76 9.51 -16.45
CA ILE A 422 20.06 9.65 -17.88
C ILE A 422 20.58 11.06 -18.09
N ALA A 423 21.70 11.22 -18.80
CA ALA A 423 22.23 12.52 -19.18
C ALA A 423 21.80 12.92 -20.62
N PRO A 424 21.98 14.19 -21.02
CA PRO A 424 21.84 14.60 -22.41
C PRO A 424 22.69 13.76 -23.39
N GLY A 425 22.22 13.61 -24.62
CA GLY A 425 22.90 12.89 -25.70
C GLY A 425 22.71 11.37 -25.69
N VAL A 426 21.89 10.83 -24.79
CA VAL A 426 21.53 9.41 -24.73
C VAL A 426 20.29 9.13 -25.57
N SER A 427 20.24 7.95 -26.21
CA SER A 427 19.03 7.44 -26.89
C SER A 427 18.62 6.06 -26.38
N ILE A 428 17.31 5.83 -26.21
CA ILE A 428 16.74 4.59 -25.67
C ILE A 428 15.52 4.18 -26.49
N GLY A 429 15.61 3.01 -27.13
CA GLY A 429 14.58 2.40 -27.97
C GLY A 429 13.34 1.90 -27.22
N GLU A 430 12.39 1.35 -27.97
CA GLU A 430 11.07 0.96 -27.47
C GLU A 430 11.12 -0.24 -26.52
N ASP A 431 10.24 -0.26 -25.52
CA ASP A 431 10.03 -1.39 -24.59
C ASP A 431 11.32 -1.89 -23.89
N SER A 432 12.34 -1.03 -23.77
CA SER A 432 13.59 -1.31 -23.07
C SER A 432 13.46 -0.99 -21.58
N LEU A 433 14.08 -1.81 -20.72
CA LEU A 433 14.16 -1.62 -19.27
C LEU A 433 15.55 -1.11 -18.87
N ILE A 434 15.60 0.07 -18.26
CA ILE A 434 16.80 0.63 -17.62
C ILE A 434 16.54 0.68 -16.11
N TYR A 435 17.36 -0.03 -15.33
CA TYR A 435 17.22 -0.11 -13.89
C TYR A 435 18.55 0.15 -13.18
N ASP A 436 18.50 0.95 -12.12
CA ASP A 436 19.63 1.21 -11.22
C ASP A 436 20.92 1.63 -11.96
N SER A 437 20.77 2.43 -13.02
CA SER A 437 21.87 2.76 -13.94
C SER A 437 22.11 4.28 -14.02
N SER A 438 23.34 4.67 -14.33
CA SER A 438 23.73 6.06 -14.61
C SER A 438 24.39 6.11 -15.98
N ILE A 439 23.72 6.72 -16.95
CA ILE A 439 24.06 6.64 -18.36
C ILE A 439 24.27 8.05 -18.89
N SER A 440 25.45 8.32 -19.43
CA SER A 440 25.80 9.63 -19.97
C SER A 440 26.59 9.53 -21.28
N GLY A 441 26.48 10.58 -22.12
CA GLY A 441 27.26 10.83 -23.34
C GLY A 441 27.14 9.77 -24.44
N GLY A 442 26.71 10.16 -25.65
CA GLY A 442 26.81 9.37 -26.89
C GLY A 442 26.25 7.93 -26.92
N ILE A 443 25.64 7.44 -25.84
CA ILE A 443 25.17 6.06 -25.70
C ILE A 443 23.84 5.88 -26.41
N GLN A 444 23.75 4.78 -27.16
CA GLN A 444 22.55 4.39 -27.89
C GLN A 444 22.11 3.00 -27.43
N ILE A 445 20.91 2.91 -26.88
CA ILE A 445 20.31 1.66 -26.44
C ILE A 445 19.17 1.34 -27.39
N GLY A 446 19.25 0.18 -28.04
CA GLY A 446 18.21 -0.33 -28.93
C GLY A 446 16.88 -0.63 -28.23
N SER A 447 15.95 -1.18 -28.99
CA SER A 447 14.63 -1.60 -28.51
C SER A 447 14.68 -2.99 -27.88
N LEU A 448 13.78 -3.27 -26.93
CA LEU A 448 13.70 -4.54 -26.19
C LEU A 448 15.01 -4.91 -25.47
N CYS A 449 15.70 -3.90 -24.93
CA CYS A 449 16.94 -4.08 -24.19
C CYS A 449 16.73 -4.08 -22.68
N ILE A 450 17.63 -4.72 -21.94
CA ILE A 450 17.65 -4.68 -20.47
C ILE A 450 19.02 -4.18 -20.02
N VAL A 451 19.06 -3.06 -19.31
CA VAL A 451 20.29 -2.46 -18.77
C VAL A 451 20.16 -2.32 -17.26
N VAL A 452 21.09 -2.92 -16.51
CA VAL A 452 20.99 -3.01 -15.04
C VAL A 452 22.33 -2.71 -14.37
N GLY A 453 22.33 -1.77 -13.41
CA GLY A 453 23.51 -1.50 -12.59
C GLY A 453 24.68 -0.84 -13.34
N VAL A 454 24.46 -0.36 -14.56
CA VAL A 454 25.52 0.14 -15.45
C VAL A 454 25.78 1.61 -15.15
N ASN A 455 27.04 1.96 -14.85
CA ASN A 455 27.45 3.34 -14.65
C ASN A 455 28.48 3.79 -15.71
N ILE A 456 27.99 4.41 -16.78
CA ILE A 456 28.82 4.97 -17.84
C ILE A 456 28.85 6.49 -17.68
N ALA A 457 29.92 6.99 -17.04
CA ALA A 457 30.24 8.41 -16.96
C ALA A 457 31.25 8.78 -18.07
N LEU A 458 30.88 9.69 -18.97
CA LEU A 458 31.83 10.32 -19.89
C LEU A 458 32.22 11.68 -19.32
N ASP A 459 33.52 11.91 -19.12
CA ASP A 459 34.05 13.18 -18.62
C ASP A 459 33.67 14.33 -19.57
N ASP A 460 33.07 15.39 -19.02
CA ASP A 460 32.76 16.65 -19.72
C ASP A 460 34.04 17.39 -20.23
N HIS A 461 35.23 16.89 -19.89
CA HIS A 461 36.53 17.47 -20.23
C HIS A 461 37.22 16.86 -21.46
N LEU A 462 36.66 15.81 -22.09
CA LEU A 462 37.17 15.27 -23.34
C LEU A 462 36.51 15.97 -24.54
N SER A 463 37.30 16.29 -25.56
CA SER A 463 36.81 16.82 -26.84
C SER A 463 35.68 15.93 -27.40
N ILE A 464 34.63 16.55 -27.95
CA ILE A 464 33.44 15.86 -28.53
C ILE A 464 33.83 14.73 -29.51
N GLU A 465 35.00 14.83 -30.15
CA GLU A 465 35.57 13.85 -31.09
C GLU A 465 36.10 12.56 -30.44
N ASP A 466 36.42 12.55 -29.13
CA ASP A 466 37.00 11.40 -28.41
C ASP A 466 36.04 10.72 -27.41
N SER A 467 34.77 11.16 -27.36
CA SER A 467 33.75 10.50 -26.53
C SER A 467 33.48 9.06 -27.04
N ILE A 468 33.56 8.08 -26.14
CA ILE A 468 33.27 6.67 -26.48
C ILE A 468 31.78 6.58 -26.86
N LYS A 469 31.49 6.41 -28.15
CA LYS A 469 30.15 6.08 -28.64
C LYS A 469 29.90 4.58 -28.45
N PHE A 470 29.05 4.23 -27.50
CA PHE A 470 28.64 2.85 -27.26
C PHE A 470 27.21 2.63 -27.74
N MET A 471 27.00 1.57 -28.53
CA MET A 471 25.69 1.15 -29.00
C MET A 471 25.39 -0.25 -28.48
N LEU A 472 24.28 -0.39 -27.75
CA LEU A 472 23.68 -1.68 -27.42
C LEU A 472 22.59 -1.99 -28.46
N PRO A 473 22.73 -3.03 -29.30
CA PRO A 473 21.73 -3.36 -30.31
C PRO A 473 20.41 -3.80 -29.69
N ASP A 474 19.36 -3.78 -30.51
CA ASP A 474 18.05 -4.31 -30.13
C ASP A 474 18.13 -5.72 -29.55
N ARG A 475 17.26 -6.05 -28.60
CA ARG A 475 17.15 -7.38 -27.97
C ARG A 475 18.43 -7.84 -27.29
N HIS A 476 19.11 -6.96 -26.58
CA HIS A 476 20.30 -7.29 -25.78
C HIS A 476 20.14 -6.94 -24.29
N CYS A 477 20.82 -7.70 -23.44
CA CYS A 477 20.95 -7.43 -22.03
C CYS A 477 22.38 -6.95 -21.74
N LEU A 478 22.53 -5.96 -20.86
CA LEU A 478 23.81 -5.41 -20.40
C LEU A 478 23.72 -5.16 -18.88
N TRP A 479 24.66 -5.70 -18.11
CA TRP A 479 24.71 -5.45 -16.68
C TRP A 479 26.13 -5.52 -16.14
N GLU A 480 26.32 -4.92 -14.98
CA GLU A 480 27.62 -4.79 -14.33
C GLU A 480 27.60 -5.55 -13.00
N VAL A 481 28.68 -6.28 -12.70
CA VAL A 481 28.78 -7.09 -11.48
C VAL A 481 30.13 -6.86 -10.79
N PRO A 482 30.16 -6.46 -9.50
CA PRO A 482 31.40 -6.39 -8.73
C PRO A 482 31.86 -7.79 -8.30
N LEU A 483 33.17 -8.03 -8.35
CA LEU A 483 33.77 -9.31 -7.97
C LEU A 483 34.36 -9.27 -6.55
N VAL A 484 34.17 -10.35 -5.80
CA VAL A 484 34.76 -10.51 -4.46
C VAL A 484 36.29 -10.43 -4.53
N GLY A 485 36.88 -9.59 -3.68
CA GLY A 485 38.34 -9.57 -3.44
C GLY A 485 39.18 -8.90 -4.51
N SER A 486 38.61 -8.34 -5.59
CA SER A 486 39.38 -7.67 -6.65
C SER A 486 39.15 -6.16 -6.74
N GLY A 487 38.09 -5.59 -6.16
CA GLY A 487 37.71 -4.19 -6.39
C GLY A 487 37.32 -3.87 -7.85
N GLU A 488 37.53 -4.82 -8.76
CA GLU A 488 37.22 -4.79 -10.18
C GLU A 488 35.76 -5.21 -10.41
N ARG A 489 35.20 -4.72 -11.51
CA ARG A 489 33.84 -5.02 -11.95
C ARG A 489 33.88 -5.63 -13.32
N VAL A 490 32.95 -6.52 -13.61
CA VAL A 490 32.82 -7.18 -14.92
C VAL A 490 31.57 -6.68 -15.61
N LEU A 491 31.71 -6.28 -16.87
CA LEU A 491 30.60 -5.97 -17.74
C LEU A 491 30.13 -7.23 -18.46
N VAL A 492 28.87 -7.57 -18.30
CA VAL A 492 28.26 -8.79 -18.84
C VAL A 492 27.17 -8.42 -19.83
N PHE A 493 27.12 -9.14 -20.93
CA PHE A 493 26.14 -8.90 -22.00
C PHE A 493 25.80 -10.19 -22.74
N CYS A 494 24.56 -10.27 -23.21
CA CYS A 494 24.06 -11.36 -24.04
C CYS A 494 22.81 -10.91 -24.81
N GLY A 495 22.33 -11.74 -25.73
CA GLY A 495 21.04 -11.54 -26.37
C GLY A 495 19.89 -11.82 -25.40
N LEU A 496 18.77 -11.12 -25.60
CA LEU A 496 17.53 -11.26 -24.80
C LEU A 496 16.99 -12.70 -24.79
N HIS A 497 17.15 -13.40 -25.91
CA HIS A 497 16.66 -14.77 -26.11
C HIS A 497 17.74 -15.84 -25.93
N ASP A 498 18.97 -15.46 -25.58
CA ASP A 498 20.01 -16.45 -25.32
C ASP A 498 19.64 -17.25 -24.06
N ASN A 499 19.55 -18.57 -24.20
CA ASN A 499 19.37 -19.47 -23.06
C ASN A 499 20.76 -20.02 -22.65
N PRO A 500 21.31 -19.61 -21.49
CA PRO A 500 22.68 -19.94 -21.13
C PRO A 500 22.99 -21.42 -20.98
N LYS A 501 21.97 -22.28 -20.83
CA LYS A 501 22.12 -23.75 -20.73
C LYS A 501 22.14 -24.46 -22.08
N SER A 502 21.77 -23.78 -23.17
CA SER A 502 21.68 -24.42 -24.48
C SER A 502 23.09 -24.69 -24.99
N SER A 503 23.37 -25.95 -25.28
CA SER A 503 24.70 -26.36 -25.70
C SER A 503 24.97 -26.06 -27.17
N LEU A 504 26.26 -26.00 -27.50
CA LEU A 504 26.75 -25.79 -28.87
C LEU A 504 26.22 -26.84 -29.86
N SER A 505 25.96 -28.05 -29.39
CA SER A 505 25.39 -29.16 -30.18
C SER A 505 23.87 -29.06 -30.36
N ARG A 506 23.19 -28.25 -29.54
CA ARG A 506 21.72 -28.03 -29.56
C ARG A 506 21.36 -26.60 -29.94
N ASP A 507 22.08 -26.04 -30.92
CA ASP A 507 21.83 -24.71 -31.49
C ASP A 507 21.85 -23.55 -30.47
N GLY A 508 22.71 -23.64 -29.45
CA GLY A 508 22.92 -22.54 -28.51
C GLY A 508 23.38 -21.23 -29.18
N THR A 509 22.97 -20.10 -28.59
CA THR A 509 23.22 -18.75 -29.13
C THR A 509 23.99 -17.87 -28.15
N PHE A 510 24.68 -16.87 -28.71
CA PHE A 510 25.30 -15.76 -27.99
C PHE A 510 25.09 -14.46 -28.79
N CYS A 511 24.66 -13.40 -28.10
CA CYS A 511 24.22 -12.13 -28.70
C CYS A 511 23.17 -12.35 -29.81
N GLY A 512 22.25 -13.31 -29.61
CA GLY A 512 21.20 -13.65 -30.57
C GLY A 512 21.67 -14.38 -31.84
N LYS A 513 22.95 -14.77 -31.92
CA LYS A 513 23.53 -15.50 -33.06
C LYS A 513 23.94 -16.92 -32.63
N PRO A 514 23.80 -17.94 -33.50
CA PRO A 514 24.30 -19.30 -33.19
C PRO A 514 25.80 -19.31 -32.92
N TRP A 515 26.25 -20.07 -31.93
CA TRP A 515 27.67 -20.13 -31.54
C TRP A 515 28.63 -20.39 -32.71
N LYS A 516 28.28 -21.32 -33.63
CA LYS A 516 29.10 -21.62 -34.82
C LYS A 516 29.38 -20.38 -35.67
N LYS A 517 28.38 -19.50 -35.79
CA LYS A 517 28.51 -18.24 -36.54
C LYS A 517 29.35 -17.23 -35.77
N VAL A 518 29.15 -17.11 -34.45
CA VAL A 518 29.95 -16.21 -33.59
C VAL A 518 31.43 -16.58 -33.64
N LEU A 519 31.77 -17.86 -33.48
CA LEU A 519 33.15 -18.35 -33.52
C LEU A 519 33.82 -18.05 -34.87
N HIS A 520 33.09 -18.29 -35.97
CA HIS A 520 33.57 -18.01 -37.32
C HIS A 520 33.78 -16.50 -37.55
N ASP A 521 32.76 -15.68 -37.27
CA ASP A 521 32.77 -14.24 -37.57
C ASP A 521 33.81 -13.48 -36.74
N LEU A 522 34.07 -13.92 -35.50
CA LEU A 522 35.03 -13.28 -34.59
C LEU A 522 36.41 -13.95 -34.59
N GLY A 523 36.59 -15.04 -35.34
CA GLY A 523 37.82 -15.83 -35.35
C GLY A 523 38.20 -16.41 -33.98
N ILE A 524 37.21 -16.77 -33.16
CA ILE A 524 37.39 -17.38 -31.83
C ILE A 524 37.40 -18.91 -31.99
N GLN A 525 38.36 -19.58 -31.36
CA GLN A 525 38.45 -21.03 -31.33
C GLN A 525 37.75 -21.58 -30.09
N GLU A 526 37.23 -22.80 -30.13
CA GLU A 526 36.55 -23.41 -28.98
C GLU A 526 37.47 -23.50 -27.74
N SER A 527 38.77 -23.77 -27.95
CA SER A 527 39.79 -23.82 -26.89
C SER A 527 40.01 -22.47 -26.20
N ASP A 528 39.60 -21.37 -26.83
CA ASP A 528 39.68 -20.05 -26.20
C ASP A 528 38.61 -19.90 -25.11
N LEU A 529 37.47 -20.60 -25.22
CA LEU A 529 36.31 -20.42 -24.35
C LEU A 529 36.12 -21.55 -23.34
N TRP A 530 36.45 -22.78 -23.72
CA TRP A 530 36.23 -23.98 -22.91
C TRP A 530 37.53 -24.78 -22.78
N GLU A 531 37.83 -25.20 -21.55
CA GLU A 531 39.00 -26.04 -21.26
C GLU A 531 38.76 -27.47 -21.77
N SER A 532 39.77 -28.05 -22.44
CA SER A 532 39.68 -29.32 -23.18
C SER A 532 39.46 -30.57 -22.30
N SER A 533 39.58 -30.46 -20.98
CA SER A 533 39.44 -31.54 -20.00
C SER A 533 38.05 -31.67 -19.38
N SER A 534 37.11 -30.75 -19.68
CA SER A 534 35.77 -30.75 -19.09
C SER A 534 34.81 -31.70 -19.84
N THR A 535 34.14 -32.60 -19.10
CA THR A 535 33.11 -33.52 -19.64
C THR A 535 31.74 -32.86 -19.82
N ASP A 536 31.63 -31.56 -19.55
CA ASP A 536 30.37 -30.83 -19.53
C ASP A 536 29.94 -30.36 -20.92
N GLU A 537 28.62 -30.24 -21.14
CA GLU A 537 28.09 -29.67 -22.38
C GLU A 537 28.57 -28.20 -22.54
N LYS A 538 29.24 -27.90 -23.66
CA LYS A 538 29.75 -26.54 -24.00
C LYS A 538 28.57 -25.58 -24.21
N CYS A 539 28.42 -24.57 -23.35
CA CYS A 539 27.33 -23.59 -23.41
C CYS A 539 27.79 -22.20 -22.93
N LEU A 540 26.91 -21.20 -22.97
CA LEU A 540 27.21 -19.85 -22.47
C LEU A 540 27.43 -19.81 -20.95
N TRP A 541 26.79 -20.71 -20.20
CA TRP A 541 26.94 -20.78 -18.74
C TRP A 541 28.39 -21.03 -18.31
N ASN A 542 29.11 -21.92 -19.00
CA ASN A 542 30.48 -22.32 -18.67
C ASN A 542 31.55 -21.75 -19.62
N SER A 543 31.20 -20.86 -20.56
CA SER A 543 32.17 -20.24 -21.47
C SER A 543 32.91 -19.09 -20.78
N LYS A 544 34.25 -19.11 -20.77
CA LYS A 544 35.10 -18.01 -20.28
C LYS A 544 35.17 -16.87 -21.30
N ILE A 545 34.06 -16.15 -21.46
CA ILE A 545 33.89 -15.14 -22.50
C ILE A 545 34.02 -13.69 -21.99
N PHE A 546 33.72 -13.43 -20.71
CA PHE A 546 33.68 -12.08 -20.17
C PHE A 546 35.05 -11.66 -19.64
N PRO A 547 35.69 -10.63 -20.22
CA PRO A 547 37.03 -10.20 -19.79
C PRO A 547 36.98 -9.37 -18.51
N ILE A 548 38.02 -9.48 -17.70
CA ILE A 548 38.28 -8.61 -16.55
C ILE A 548 39.33 -7.59 -16.98
N LEU A 549 38.88 -6.38 -17.31
CA LEU A 549 39.69 -5.30 -17.89
C LEU A 549 39.20 -3.94 -17.35
N PRO A 550 39.98 -2.86 -17.53
CA PRO A 550 39.48 -1.50 -17.29
C PRO A 550 38.17 -1.23 -18.04
N TYR A 551 37.26 -0.48 -17.41
CA TYR A 551 35.87 -0.30 -17.88
C TYR A 551 35.73 0.12 -19.35
N SER A 552 36.52 1.11 -19.77
CA SER A 552 36.52 1.60 -21.16
C SER A 552 36.97 0.54 -22.17
N GLN A 553 37.90 -0.35 -21.79
CA GLN A 553 38.34 -1.45 -22.63
C GLN A 553 37.28 -2.55 -22.70
N MET A 554 36.59 -2.84 -21.58
CA MET A 554 35.45 -3.78 -21.58
C MET A 554 34.34 -3.34 -22.54
N LEU A 555 33.99 -2.05 -22.57
CA LEU A 555 32.99 -1.51 -23.51
C LEU A 555 33.41 -1.74 -24.97
N ASN A 556 34.67 -1.50 -25.32
CA ASN A 556 35.18 -1.72 -26.67
C ASN A 556 35.19 -3.21 -27.05
N VAL A 557 35.60 -4.07 -26.12
CA VAL A 557 35.58 -5.54 -26.33
C VAL A 557 34.15 -6.05 -26.43
N ALA A 558 33.19 -5.48 -25.70
CA ALA A 558 31.77 -5.82 -25.81
C ALA A 558 31.22 -5.49 -27.21
N LEU A 559 31.55 -4.31 -27.76
CA LEU A 559 31.19 -3.96 -29.14
C LEU A 559 31.75 -4.95 -30.16
N TRP A 560 32.99 -5.41 -29.98
CA TRP A 560 33.57 -6.45 -30.84
C TRP A 560 32.86 -7.79 -30.70
N LEU A 561 32.60 -8.26 -29.48
CA LEU A 561 31.90 -9.53 -29.24
C LEU A 561 30.44 -9.53 -29.75
N MET A 562 29.78 -8.36 -29.80
CA MET A 562 28.47 -8.20 -30.45
C MET A 562 28.55 -8.12 -32.00
N GLY A 563 29.76 -7.96 -32.56
CA GLY A 563 30.00 -7.81 -34.00
C GLY A 563 29.76 -6.40 -34.53
N LEU A 564 30.00 -5.37 -33.72
CA LEU A 564 29.82 -3.95 -34.04
C LEU A 564 31.13 -3.15 -34.08
N ALA A 565 32.27 -3.81 -33.83
CA ALA A 565 33.57 -3.13 -33.86
C ALA A 565 33.92 -2.65 -35.28
N LYS A 566 34.71 -1.58 -35.37
CA LYS A 566 35.24 -1.11 -36.65
C LYS A 566 36.31 -2.10 -37.16
N PRO A 567 36.35 -2.44 -38.46
CA PRO A 567 37.30 -3.42 -39.01
C PRO A 567 38.78 -3.13 -38.69
N LYS A 568 39.15 -1.85 -38.59
CA LYS A 568 40.53 -1.42 -38.28
C LYS A 568 40.98 -1.74 -36.84
N THR A 569 40.04 -1.96 -35.92
CA THR A 569 40.30 -2.18 -34.48
C THR A 569 40.11 -3.62 -34.03
N GLU A 570 39.51 -4.48 -34.87
CA GLU A 570 39.17 -5.87 -34.50
C GLU A 570 40.37 -6.70 -34.06
N HIS A 571 41.49 -6.63 -34.80
CA HIS A 571 42.68 -7.42 -34.48
C HIS A 571 43.30 -7.00 -33.13
N MET A 572 43.25 -5.72 -32.80
CA MET A 572 43.71 -5.20 -31.50
C MET A 572 42.82 -5.69 -30.36
N LEU A 573 41.49 -5.60 -30.53
CA LEU A 573 40.52 -6.01 -29.52
C LEU A 573 40.50 -7.53 -29.30
N SER A 574 40.65 -8.32 -30.36
CA SER A 574 40.76 -9.78 -30.29
C SER A 574 42.02 -10.20 -29.52
N SER A 575 43.17 -9.57 -29.81
CA SER A 575 44.42 -9.83 -29.08
C SER A 575 44.30 -9.46 -27.61
N LEU A 576 43.71 -8.29 -27.32
CA LEU A 576 43.47 -7.84 -25.95
C LEU A 576 42.58 -8.83 -25.19
N TRP A 577 41.46 -9.25 -25.77
CA TRP A 577 40.55 -10.22 -25.18
C TRP A 577 41.22 -11.57 -24.91
N ARG A 578 42.00 -12.11 -25.85
CA ARG A 578 42.72 -13.39 -25.66
C ARG A 578 43.75 -13.34 -24.52
N SER A 579 44.41 -12.19 -24.36
CA SER A 579 45.43 -11.98 -23.32
C SER A 579 44.83 -11.65 -21.94
N SER A 580 43.54 -11.33 -21.87
CA SER A 580 42.87 -10.93 -20.63
C SER A 580 42.47 -12.13 -19.77
N SER A 581 42.39 -11.91 -18.46
CA SER A 581 41.69 -12.84 -17.56
C SER A 581 40.21 -12.82 -17.90
N ARG A 582 39.59 -13.99 -17.99
CA ARG A 582 38.19 -14.15 -18.44
C ARG A 582 37.42 -15.05 -17.50
N ILE A 583 36.16 -14.71 -17.29
CA ILE A 583 35.25 -15.39 -16.38
C ILE A 583 34.01 -15.90 -17.14
N SER A 584 33.48 -17.03 -16.69
CA SER A 584 32.20 -17.58 -17.15
C SER A 584 31.02 -17.09 -16.29
N LEU A 585 29.78 -17.27 -16.74
CA LEU A 585 28.61 -16.95 -15.90
C LEU A 585 28.55 -17.82 -14.64
N GLU A 586 29.02 -19.07 -14.72
CA GLU A 586 29.10 -19.97 -13.57
C GLU A 586 30.08 -19.46 -12.51
N GLU A 587 31.30 -19.12 -12.92
CA GLU A 587 32.32 -18.59 -12.02
C GLU A 587 31.88 -17.23 -11.47
N LEU A 588 31.34 -16.36 -12.33
CA LEU A 588 30.80 -15.06 -11.94
C LEU A 588 29.77 -15.21 -10.83
N HIS A 589 28.83 -16.15 -10.96
CA HIS A 589 27.77 -16.36 -9.98
C HIS A 589 28.31 -16.71 -8.58
N ARG A 590 29.44 -17.41 -8.48
CA ARG A 590 30.09 -17.76 -7.20
C ARG A 590 30.97 -16.65 -6.64
N SER A 591 31.25 -15.62 -7.42
CA SER A 591 32.21 -14.56 -7.08
C SER A 591 31.60 -13.17 -7.02
N ILE A 592 30.26 -13.06 -6.95
CA ILE A 592 29.56 -11.77 -6.82
C ILE A 592 29.79 -11.17 -5.44
N ASP A 593 30.24 -9.91 -5.40
CA ASP A 593 30.26 -9.13 -4.17
C ASP A 593 28.91 -8.46 -3.93
N PHE A 594 28.00 -9.20 -3.27
CA PHE A 594 26.65 -8.72 -2.95
C PHE A 594 26.67 -7.48 -2.05
N SER A 595 27.63 -7.38 -1.13
CA SER A 595 27.72 -6.25 -0.20
C SER A 595 27.99 -4.95 -0.96
N THR A 596 29.05 -4.93 -1.77
CA THR A 596 29.41 -3.77 -2.60
C THR A 596 28.30 -3.38 -3.56
N MET A 597 27.59 -4.36 -4.13
CA MET A 597 26.47 -4.10 -5.03
C MET A 597 25.26 -3.49 -4.31
N CYS A 598 24.84 -4.05 -3.17
CA CYS A 598 23.72 -3.53 -2.37
C CYS A 598 23.99 -2.10 -1.87
N ILE A 599 25.20 -1.84 -1.37
CA ILE A 599 25.63 -0.50 -0.93
C ILE A 599 25.63 0.47 -2.12
N GLY A 600 26.17 0.05 -3.27
CA GLY A 600 26.17 0.85 -4.49
C GLY A 600 24.77 1.24 -4.96
N SER A 601 23.86 0.27 -5.01
CA SER A 601 22.44 0.49 -5.37
C SER A 601 21.74 1.44 -4.40
N SER A 602 21.93 1.22 -3.09
CA SER A 602 21.38 2.06 -2.02
C SER A 602 21.85 3.52 -2.13
N ASN A 603 23.16 3.72 -2.34
CA ASN A 603 23.73 5.06 -2.48
C ASN A 603 23.23 5.77 -3.74
N HIS A 604 23.12 5.06 -4.86
CA HIS A 604 22.61 5.62 -6.12
C HIS A 604 21.14 6.07 -6.00
N GLN A 605 20.31 5.26 -5.34
CA GLN A 605 18.90 5.59 -5.09
C GLN A 605 18.76 6.77 -4.12
N ALA A 606 19.58 6.82 -3.07
CA ALA A 606 19.65 7.96 -2.15
C ALA A 606 20.08 9.26 -2.87
N ASP A 607 21.03 9.20 -3.80
CA ASP A 607 21.47 10.36 -4.59
C ASP A 607 20.37 10.88 -5.53
N LEU A 608 19.60 9.97 -6.13
CA LEU A 608 18.42 10.34 -6.93
C LEU A 608 17.34 11.00 -6.07
N ALA A 609 17.03 10.43 -4.90
CA ALA A 609 16.09 11.01 -3.94
C ALA A 609 16.55 12.39 -3.46
N ALA A 610 17.84 12.56 -3.15
CA ALA A 610 18.45 13.84 -2.79
C ALA A 610 18.31 14.87 -3.92
N GLY A 611 18.54 14.46 -5.17
CA GLY A 611 18.34 15.32 -6.34
C GLY A 611 16.90 15.83 -6.47
N ILE A 612 15.92 14.93 -6.30
CA ILE A 612 14.49 15.27 -6.32
C ILE A 612 14.13 16.22 -5.18
N ALA A 613 14.55 15.90 -3.94
CA ALA A 613 14.30 16.72 -2.75
C ALA A 613 14.90 18.12 -2.89
N LYS A 614 16.16 18.20 -3.36
CA LYS A 614 16.86 19.46 -3.61
C LYS A 614 16.11 20.33 -4.62
N ALA A 615 15.62 19.75 -5.72
CA ALA A 615 14.83 20.48 -6.70
C ALA A 615 13.52 21.01 -6.08
N CYS A 616 12.81 20.19 -5.31
CA CYS A 616 11.57 20.60 -4.64
C CYS A 616 11.78 21.78 -3.69
N ILE A 617 12.84 21.74 -2.87
CA ILE A 617 13.14 22.79 -1.91
C ILE A 617 13.62 24.06 -2.63
N SER A 618 14.53 23.93 -3.60
CA SER A 618 15.10 25.08 -4.32
C SER A 618 14.07 25.92 -5.08
N TYR A 619 13.05 25.27 -5.65
CA TYR A 619 11.99 25.94 -6.41
C TYR A 619 10.72 26.19 -5.59
N GLY A 620 10.71 25.90 -4.28
CA GLY A 620 9.52 26.05 -3.43
C GLY A 620 8.36 25.10 -3.78
N MET A 621 8.60 24.08 -4.60
CA MET A 621 7.62 23.11 -5.07
C MET A 621 7.44 21.97 -4.06
N LEU A 622 6.90 22.27 -2.88
CA LEU A 622 6.74 21.32 -1.76
C LEU A 622 5.52 20.39 -1.90
N GLY A 623 5.16 20.03 -3.14
CA GLY A 623 4.03 19.15 -3.47
C GLY A 623 4.33 17.65 -3.35
N ARG A 624 5.60 17.28 -3.15
CA ARG A 624 6.11 15.91 -3.04
C ARG A 624 6.26 15.48 -1.58
N ASN A 625 6.32 14.18 -1.32
CA ASN A 625 6.50 13.60 0.01
C ASN A 625 7.97 13.64 0.45
N LEU A 626 8.41 14.78 0.97
CA LEU A 626 9.80 14.96 1.43
C LEU A 626 10.17 14.03 2.59
N SER A 627 9.23 13.65 3.46
CA SER A 627 9.50 12.68 4.54
C SER A 627 9.98 11.35 3.97
N GLN A 628 9.30 10.84 2.95
CA GLN A 628 9.63 9.57 2.30
C GLN A 628 10.91 9.67 1.46
N LEU A 629 11.15 10.80 0.78
CA LEU A 629 12.41 11.04 0.10
C LEU A 629 13.58 11.08 1.10
N CYS A 630 13.40 11.67 2.29
CA CYS A 630 14.41 11.64 3.35
C CYS A 630 14.69 10.22 3.84
N GLU A 631 13.68 9.36 3.98
CA GLU A 631 13.89 7.94 4.36
C GLU A 631 14.78 7.19 3.35
N GLU A 632 14.66 7.50 2.06
CA GLU A 632 15.55 6.95 1.01
C GLU A 632 16.95 7.57 1.08
N ILE A 633 17.07 8.88 1.30
CA ILE A 633 18.36 9.57 1.47
C ILE A 633 19.14 9.01 2.67
N LEU A 634 18.45 8.72 3.77
CA LEU A 634 19.05 8.17 4.99
C LEU A 634 19.60 6.76 4.83
N GLN A 635 19.29 6.05 3.74
CA GLN A 635 19.94 4.77 3.42
C GLN A 635 21.43 4.97 3.06
N LYS A 636 21.86 6.19 2.73
CA LYS A 636 23.27 6.53 2.49
C LYS A 636 23.99 6.74 3.81
N GLU A 637 24.61 5.68 4.32
CA GLU A 637 25.36 5.71 5.58
C GLU A 637 26.45 6.81 5.56
N GLY A 638 26.57 7.55 6.66
CA GLY A 638 27.54 8.64 6.84
C GLY A 638 27.08 10.02 6.33
N SER A 639 26.57 10.13 5.10
CA SER A 639 26.26 11.44 4.47
C SER A 639 24.79 11.77 4.32
N GLY A 640 23.87 10.80 4.46
CA GLY A 640 22.43 11.05 4.32
C GLY A 640 21.89 12.10 5.30
N VAL A 641 22.35 12.05 6.56
CA VAL A 641 21.98 13.03 7.59
C VAL A 641 22.52 14.42 7.26
N GLU A 642 23.75 14.53 6.75
CA GLU A 642 24.37 15.80 6.34
C GLU A 642 23.57 16.46 5.20
N ILE A 643 23.15 15.68 4.20
CA ILE A 643 22.29 16.15 3.11
C ILE A 643 20.96 16.71 3.64
N CYS A 644 20.32 16.01 4.59
CA CYS A 644 19.10 16.49 5.23
C CYS A 644 19.33 17.77 6.06
N MET A 645 20.49 17.92 6.72
CA MET A 645 20.86 19.14 7.42
C MET A 645 21.04 20.33 6.47
N ASP A 646 21.67 20.11 5.31
CA ASP A 646 21.81 21.14 4.27
C ASP A 646 20.43 21.62 3.79
N PHE A 647 19.51 20.69 3.54
CA PHE A 647 18.12 21.00 3.17
C PHE A 647 17.37 21.77 4.26
N LEU A 648 17.57 21.42 5.53
CA LEU A 648 17.02 22.17 6.66
C LEU A 648 17.53 23.62 6.67
N GLY A 649 18.81 23.84 6.40
CA GLY A 649 19.42 25.17 6.29
C GLY A 649 18.86 26.02 5.14
N MET A 650 18.28 25.41 4.10
CA MET A 650 17.65 26.11 2.98
C MET A 650 16.21 26.58 3.29
N CYS A 651 15.52 25.93 4.24
CA CYS A 651 14.09 26.14 4.49
C CYS A 651 13.69 27.59 4.82
N PRO A 652 14.42 28.36 5.66
CA PRO A 652 14.04 29.74 5.98
C PRO A 652 13.99 30.65 4.74
N LYS A 653 14.98 30.53 3.84
CA LYS A 653 15.05 31.33 2.62
C LYS A 653 13.90 31.05 1.66
N VAL A 654 13.51 29.77 1.55
CA VAL A 654 12.39 29.34 0.70
C VAL A 654 11.06 29.88 1.21
N GLN A 655 10.88 29.93 2.54
CA GLN A 655 9.69 30.47 3.19
C GLN A 655 9.55 31.98 2.97
N GLU A 656 10.65 32.74 3.04
CA GLU A 656 10.66 34.18 2.74
C GLU A 656 10.34 34.47 1.28
N GLN A 657 10.97 33.74 0.34
CA GLN A 657 10.83 33.96 -1.10
C GLN A 657 9.46 33.56 -1.66
N ASN A 658 8.78 32.57 -1.06
CA ASN A 658 7.51 32.02 -1.57
C ASN A 658 6.32 32.25 -0.63
N SER A 659 6.40 33.25 0.25
CA SER A 659 5.41 33.52 1.31
C SER A 659 3.96 33.69 0.83
N ASN A 660 3.74 34.10 -0.43
CA ASN A 660 2.41 34.27 -1.03
C ASN A 660 1.83 32.99 -1.67
N ILE A 661 2.66 31.98 -1.94
CA ILE A 661 2.27 30.77 -2.70
C ILE A 661 2.30 29.53 -1.80
N LEU A 662 3.26 29.45 -0.88
CA LEU A 662 3.47 28.29 -0.03
C LEU A 662 2.71 28.45 1.31
N PRO A 663 1.77 27.54 1.65
CA PRO A 663 1.15 27.52 2.97
C PRO A 663 2.19 27.38 4.09
N LYS A 664 2.05 28.19 5.15
CA LYS A 664 2.93 28.17 6.32
C LYS A 664 2.88 26.81 7.01
N SER A 665 1.69 26.20 7.09
CA SER A 665 1.49 24.87 7.64
C SER A 665 2.36 23.83 6.92
N ARG A 666 2.41 23.88 5.59
CA ARG A 666 3.27 22.99 4.78
C ARG A 666 4.74 23.29 5.01
N ALA A 667 5.16 24.55 5.05
CA ALA A 667 6.55 24.92 5.30
C ALA A 667 7.06 24.39 6.66
N TYR A 668 6.26 24.57 7.72
CA TYR A 668 6.59 24.02 9.04
C TYR A 668 6.60 22.49 9.06
N GLN A 669 5.67 21.82 8.37
CA GLN A 669 5.69 20.36 8.30
C GLN A 669 6.97 19.83 7.64
N VAL A 670 7.45 20.48 6.57
CA VAL A 670 8.72 20.09 5.92
C VAL A 670 9.90 20.24 6.87
N GLN A 671 9.95 21.32 7.65
CA GLN A 671 10.98 21.51 8.66
C GLN A 671 10.90 20.42 9.75
N VAL A 672 9.70 20.05 10.21
CA VAL A 672 9.52 18.94 11.16
C VAL A 672 10.03 17.62 10.58
N ASP A 673 9.70 17.31 9.32
CA ASP A 673 10.13 16.06 8.68
C ASP A 673 11.66 16.01 8.51
N LEU A 674 12.30 17.13 8.14
CA LEU A 674 13.76 17.24 8.03
C LEU A 674 14.45 17.17 9.40
N LEU A 675 13.92 17.82 10.44
CA LEU A 675 14.44 17.72 11.81
C LEU A 675 14.43 16.28 12.31
N ARG A 676 13.36 15.53 12.04
CA ARG A 676 13.26 14.11 12.34
C ARG A 676 14.26 13.28 11.56
N ALA A 677 14.44 13.55 10.27
CA ALA A 677 15.47 12.91 9.46
C ALA A 677 16.89 13.17 10.01
N CYS A 678 17.11 14.32 10.65
CA CYS A 678 18.36 14.69 11.31
C CYS A 678 18.47 14.18 12.77
N ASN A 679 17.53 13.35 13.25
CA ASN A 679 17.44 12.87 14.64
C ASN A 679 17.29 13.98 15.71
N ASP A 680 16.74 15.16 15.37
CA ASP A 680 16.41 16.24 16.31
C ASP A 680 14.91 16.23 16.67
N GLU A 681 14.49 15.22 17.43
CA GLU A 681 13.09 15.08 17.86
C GLU A 681 12.66 16.21 18.83
N VAL A 682 13.60 16.79 19.58
CA VAL A 682 13.30 17.83 20.58
C VAL A 682 12.85 19.12 19.88
N THR A 683 13.57 19.55 18.85
CA THR A 683 13.19 20.73 18.07
C THR A 683 11.96 20.45 17.21
N ALA A 684 11.84 19.25 16.65
CA ALA A 684 10.65 18.84 15.92
C ALA A 684 9.39 18.95 16.78
N CYS A 685 9.39 18.39 17.99
CA CYS A 685 8.28 18.48 18.95
C CYS A 685 7.90 19.92 19.31
N LYS A 686 8.88 20.85 19.38
CA LYS A 686 8.61 22.27 19.65
C LYS A 686 7.99 23.00 18.46
N LEU A 687 8.20 22.52 17.24
CA LEU A 687 7.70 23.13 16.02
C LEU A 687 6.31 22.61 15.62
N GLU A 688 5.95 21.38 15.99
CA GLU A 688 4.64 20.79 15.67
C GLU A 688 3.43 21.64 16.06
N PRO A 689 3.36 22.29 17.24
CA PRO A 689 2.25 23.18 17.58
C PRO A 689 2.09 24.35 16.59
N LYS A 690 3.19 24.83 15.99
CA LYS A 690 3.15 25.90 14.98
C LYS A 690 2.55 25.43 13.66
N VAL A 691 2.70 24.15 13.31
CA VAL A 691 2.03 23.55 12.14
C VAL A 691 0.52 23.68 12.29
N TRP A 692 0.00 23.32 13.46
CA TRP A 692 -1.42 23.37 13.78
C TRP A 692 -1.98 24.78 13.88
N ALA A 693 -1.24 25.68 14.53
CA ALA A 693 -1.59 27.10 14.56
C ALA A 693 -1.67 27.68 13.13
N ALA A 694 -0.71 27.32 12.26
CA ALA A 694 -0.74 27.77 10.87
C ALA A 694 -1.94 27.23 10.09
N VAL A 695 -2.35 25.96 10.27
CA VAL A 695 -3.58 25.42 9.64
C VAL A 695 -4.80 26.21 10.10
N ALA A 696 -4.90 26.52 11.40
CA ALA A 696 -6.00 27.31 11.95
C ALA A 696 -6.03 28.73 11.37
N ASP A 697 -4.88 29.40 11.31
CA ASP A 697 -4.74 30.76 10.75
C ASP A 697 -5.07 30.81 9.25
N GLU A 698 -4.58 29.83 8.48
CA GLU A 698 -4.88 29.68 7.05
C GLU A 698 -6.38 29.46 6.82
N THR A 699 -7.01 28.63 7.65
CA THR A 699 -8.46 28.39 7.61
C THR A 699 -9.23 29.65 7.96
N ALA A 700 -8.85 30.36 9.02
CA ALA A 700 -9.50 31.59 9.44
C ALA A 700 -9.39 32.66 8.34
N SER A 701 -8.22 32.80 7.72
CA SER A 701 -7.97 33.73 6.61
C SER A 701 -8.79 33.38 5.37
N ALA A 702 -8.95 32.09 5.06
CA ALA A 702 -9.76 31.64 3.94
C ALA A 702 -11.27 31.92 4.15
N VAL A 703 -11.74 32.11 5.38
CA VAL A 703 -13.17 32.25 5.67
C VAL A 703 -13.56 33.69 6.00
N ARG A 704 -12.64 34.47 6.59
CA ARG A 704 -12.86 35.86 7.01
C ARG A 704 -12.56 36.86 5.89
N TYR A 705 -13.45 36.96 4.90
CA TYR A 705 -13.46 38.12 4.00
C TYR A 705 -14.51 39.13 4.49
N GLY A 706 -14.09 40.34 4.86
CA GLY A 706 -14.98 41.41 5.34
C GLY A 706 -15.10 41.58 6.87
N PHE A 707 -14.39 40.78 7.67
CA PHE A 707 -14.22 41.01 9.11
C PHE A 707 -13.12 42.06 9.33
N LYS A 708 -13.39 43.12 10.12
CA LYS A 708 -12.35 44.05 10.56
C LYS A 708 -11.23 43.28 11.29
N GLU A 709 -9.99 43.54 10.89
CA GLU A 709 -8.76 42.88 11.37
C GLU A 709 -8.44 43.20 12.84
N HIS A 710 -9.23 42.73 13.82
CA HIS A 710 -9.02 43.07 15.24
C HIS A 710 -9.15 41.88 16.21
N LEU A 711 -8.52 40.75 15.91
CA LEU A 711 -8.43 39.63 16.86
C LEU A 711 -7.00 39.37 17.36
N SER A 712 -6.02 40.20 16.99
CA SER A 712 -4.60 39.94 17.29
C SER A 712 -3.77 41.15 17.74
N GLU A 713 -4.33 42.36 17.81
CA GLU A 713 -3.57 43.54 18.26
C GLU A 713 -3.87 43.88 19.72
N SER A 714 -2.80 43.99 20.51
CA SER A 714 -2.79 44.47 21.89
C SER A 714 -3.46 45.85 22.05
N PRO A 715 -4.06 46.17 23.21
CA PRO A 715 -4.81 47.41 23.42
C PRO A 715 -3.85 48.61 23.49
N GLY A 716 -3.57 49.21 22.34
CA GLY A 716 -2.74 50.41 22.27
C GLY A 716 -2.68 50.98 20.85
N SER A 717 -3.26 52.17 20.69
CA SER A 717 -3.25 53.05 19.49
C SER A 717 -4.04 52.49 18.29
N LEU A 718 -5.20 53.04 17.93
CA LEU A 718 -5.32 54.31 17.23
C LEU A 718 -6.79 54.70 17.00
N SER A 719 -6.93 55.98 16.67
CA SER A 719 -8.07 56.88 16.58
C SER A 719 -9.40 56.36 16.03
N CYS A 720 -10.46 56.69 16.79
CA CYS A 720 -11.78 57.01 16.28
C CYS A 720 -11.70 57.98 15.10
N LEU A 721 -12.12 57.55 13.92
CA LEU A 721 -12.68 58.40 12.86
C LEU A 721 -13.53 57.48 11.97
N GLU A 722 -14.68 57.97 11.52
CA GLU A 722 -15.70 57.31 10.67
C GLU A 722 -16.90 56.60 11.34
N TYR A 723 -17.28 56.95 12.57
CA TYR A 723 -18.68 56.79 13.04
C TYR A 723 -19.18 58.01 13.84
N GLN A 724 -18.66 59.19 13.55
CA GLN A 724 -19.23 60.46 14.03
C GLN A 724 -19.83 61.21 12.86
N ASN A 725 -21.08 60.87 12.52
CA ASN A 725 -22.05 61.80 11.96
C ASN A 725 -23.41 61.10 11.93
N ASN A 726 -24.05 61.05 13.10
CA ASN A 726 -25.49 61.15 13.31
C ASN A 726 -25.79 61.04 14.81
N HIS A 727 -25.30 62.01 15.60
CA HIS A 727 -25.87 62.27 16.91
C HIS A 727 -27.10 63.15 16.72
N HIS A 728 -28.26 62.52 16.63
CA HIS A 728 -29.48 63.14 17.14
C HIS A 728 -29.46 62.96 18.67
N ASP A 729 -29.35 64.09 19.37
CA ASP A 729 -29.62 64.20 20.80
C ASP A 729 -31.05 63.74 21.09
N GLY A 730 -31.16 62.79 22.02
CA GLY A 730 -32.44 62.28 22.47
C GLY A 730 -32.29 60.93 23.17
N HIS A 731 -31.83 60.94 24.43
CA HIS A 731 -32.02 59.83 25.35
C HIS A 731 -33.52 59.56 25.52
N THR A 732 -34.05 58.72 24.65
CA THR A 732 -35.21 57.90 24.95
C THR A 732 -34.64 56.53 25.28
N HIS A 733 -34.75 56.12 26.55
CA HIS A 733 -34.60 54.72 26.92
C HIS A 733 -35.62 53.96 26.08
N GLU A 734 -35.18 53.35 24.97
CA GLU A 734 -35.98 52.34 24.31
C GLU A 734 -36.27 51.27 25.39
N PRO A 735 -37.54 50.94 25.65
CA PRO A 735 -37.88 49.98 26.68
C PRO A 735 -37.20 48.65 26.37
N PHE A 736 -36.56 48.05 27.38
CA PHE A 736 -35.96 46.72 27.27
C PHE A 736 -36.94 45.75 26.58
N HIS A 737 -36.62 45.35 25.35
CA HIS A 737 -37.40 44.37 24.61
C HIS A 737 -36.81 42.99 24.88
N ARG A 738 -37.49 42.21 25.71
CA ARG A 738 -37.16 40.81 25.96
C ARG A 738 -37.26 40.04 24.64
N ARG A 739 -36.11 39.68 24.07
CA ARG A 739 -36.01 38.86 22.86
C ARG A 739 -35.71 37.43 23.29
N MET A 740 -36.45 36.48 22.72
CA MET A 740 -36.20 35.06 22.88
C MET A 740 -36.11 34.42 21.50
N VAL A 741 -34.99 33.77 21.23
CA VAL A 741 -34.75 33.03 19.99
C VAL A 741 -34.57 31.56 20.32
N LYS A 742 -35.29 30.70 19.61
CA LYS A 742 -35.16 29.24 19.68
C LYS A 742 -34.74 28.71 18.32
N VAL A 743 -33.63 27.99 18.27
CA VAL A 743 -33.13 27.33 17.05
C VAL A 743 -33.02 25.84 17.31
N GLU A 744 -33.66 25.03 16.46
CA GLU A 744 -33.60 23.56 16.46
C GLU A 744 -33.13 23.09 15.09
N LEU A 745 -32.14 22.19 15.07
CA LEU A 745 -31.51 21.69 13.84
C LEU A 745 -31.51 20.15 13.80
N PRO A 746 -31.71 19.56 12.60
CA PRO A 746 -31.56 18.12 12.40
C PRO A 746 -30.10 17.67 12.57
N VAL A 747 -29.90 16.37 12.73
CA VAL A 747 -28.56 15.77 12.62
C VAL A 747 -28.23 15.45 11.17
N ARG A 748 -26.95 15.17 10.89
CA ARG A 748 -26.50 14.80 9.54
C ARG A 748 -25.89 13.40 9.50
N VAL A 749 -26.19 12.68 8.43
CA VAL A 749 -25.50 11.44 8.05
C VAL A 749 -24.80 11.65 6.72
N ASP A 750 -23.60 11.09 6.56
CA ASP A 750 -22.80 11.18 5.33
C ASP A 750 -22.73 9.83 4.62
N PHE A 751 -22.96 9.85 3.30
CA PHE A 751 -22.79 8.66 2.46
C PHE A 751 -21.34 8.51 2.04
N VAL A 752 -20.71 9.61 1.58
CA VAL A 752 -19.34 9.61 1.07
C VAL A 752 -18.79 11.04 0.95
N GLY A 753 -17.47 11.16 0.90
CA GLY A 753 -16.76 12.42 0.65
C GLY A 753 -16.12 13.06 1.89
N GLY A 754 -16.44 12.56 3.09
CA GLY A 754 -15.83 13.03 4.34
C GLY A 754 -14.30 13.02 4.29
N TRP A 755 -13.66 13.92 5.04
CA TRP A 755 -12.23 14.28 4.99
C TRP A 755 -11.84 15.23 3.85
N SER A 756 -12.59 15.26 2.75
CA SER A 756 -12.38 16.29 1.71
C SER A 756 -12.88 17.67 2.13
N ASP A 757 -13.63 17.75 3.22
CA ASP A 757 -14.13 18.98 3.82
C ASP A 757 -13.16 19.60 4.84
N THR A 758 -12.19 18.83 5.31
CA THR A 758 -11.31 19.18 6.43
C THR A 758 -10.12 20.04 5.95
N PRO A 759 -9.80 21.17 6.60
CA PRO A 759 -8.55 21.89 6.35
C PRO A 759 -7.31 21.06 6.73
N PRO A 760 -6.18 21.16 6.00
CA PRO A 760 -5.94 22.09 4.89
C PRO A 760 -6.39 21.55 3.52
N TRP A 761 -6.99 20.37 3.43
CA TRP A 761 -7.48 19.85 2.14
C TRP A 761 -8.45 20.84 1.49
N SER A 762 -9.50 21.23 2.20
CA SER A 762 -10.59 22.04 1.63
C SER A 762 -10.18 23.45 1.21
N ILE A 763 -9.04 23.96 1.71
CA ILE A 763 -8.47 25.26 1.33
C ILE A 763 -7.44 25.14 0.20
N GLU A 764 -6.78 24.00 0.04
CA GLU A 764 -5.77 23.77 -1.02
C GLU A 764 -6.36 23.06 -2.25
N ARG A 765 -7.46 22.31 -2.08
CA ARG A 765 -8.04 21.41 -3.08
C ARG A 765 -9.56 21.44 -3.00
N ALA A 766 -10.18 21.09 -4.13
CA ALA A 766 -11.63 20.93 -4.16
C ALA A 766 -12.07 19.72 -3.32
N GLY A 767 -13.04 19.94 -2.44
CA GLY A 767 -13.73 18.91 -1.67
C GLY A 767 -15.13 18.66 -2.22
N CYS A 768 -15.69 17.50 -1.93
CA CYS A 768 -17.07 17.16 -2.27
C CYS A 768 -17.63 16.16 -1.27
N VAL A 769 -18.76 16.49 -0.65
CA VAL A 769 -19.43 15.64 0.34
C VAL A 769 -20.89 15.44 -0.05
N LEU A 770 -21.33 14.18 -0.06
CA LEU A 770 -22.72 13.79 -0.24
C LEU A 770 -23.29 13.37 1.12
N ASN A 771 -24.18 14.19 1.67
CA ASN A 771 -24.78 13.96 2.99
C ASN A 771 -26.30 14.24 2.98
N MET A 772 -26.94 13.90 4.10
CA MET A 772 -28.38 13.99 4.29
C MET A 772 -28.71 14.49 5.70
N ALA A 773 -29.61 15.47 5.79
CA ALA A 773 -30.18 15.92 7.05
C ALA A 773 -31.32 14.97 7.46
N ILE A 774 -31.30 14.48 8.70
CA ILE A 774 -32.33 13.58 9.23
C ILE A 774 -32.86 14.05 10.59
N SER A 775 -34.14 13.81 10.82
CA SER A 775 -34.72 13.80 12.17
C SER A 775 -34.53 12.42 12.79
N LEU A 776 -34.43 12.38 14.12
CA LEU A 776 -34.37 11.13 14.88
C LEU A 776 -35.55 11.07 15.84
N GLU A 777 -36.22 9.92 15.88
CA GLU A 777 -37.42 9.71 16.69
C GLU A 777 -38.48 10.82 16.53
N GLY A 778 -38.61 11.35 15.30
CA GLY A 778 -39.60 12.36 14.94
C GLY A 778 -39.26 13.80 15.32
N SER A 779 -38.05 14.11 15.80
CA SER A 779 -37.67 15.48 16.18
C SER A 779 -36.27 15.89 15.72
N ALA A 780 -36.02 17.20 15.68
CA ALA A 780 -34.69 17.80 15.51
C ALA A 780 -33.98 17.79 16.88
N PRO A 781 -32.95 16.96 17.09
CA PRO A 781 -32.50 16.65 18.45
C PRO A 781 -31.53 17.69 19.03
N ILE A 782 -31.04 18.65 18.25
CA ILE A 782 -30.02 19.62 18.66
C ILE A 782 -30.59 21.03 18.60
N GLY A 783 -30.34 21.84 19.62
CA GLY A 783 -30.80 23.22 19.60
C GLY A 783 -30.31 24.10 20.74
N THR A 784 -30.77 25.34 20.68
CA THR A 784 -30.51 26.34 21.71
C THR A 784 -31.73 27.27 21.90
N VAL A 785 -31.84 27.82 23.10
CA VAL A 785 -32.70 28.97 23.40
C VAL A 785 -31.81 30.07 23.97
N ILE A 786 -31.90 31.26 23.39
CA ILE A 786 -31.19 32.45 23.85
C ILE A 786 -32.23 33.52 24.22
N GLU A 787 -32.09 34.07 25.42
CA GLU A 787 -32.99 35.08 25.97
C GLU A 787 -32.20 36.28 26.49
N THR A 788 -32.60 37.50 26.14
CA THR A 788 -32.03 38.72 26.73
C THR A 788 -32.56 38.94 28.14
N THR A 789 -31.71 39.48 29.03
CA THR A 789 -32.05 39.77 30.43
C THR A 789 -31.64 41.18 30.84
N GLU A 790 -32.37 41.77 31.78
CA GLU A 790 -32.05 43.08 32.37
C GLU A 790 -30.78 43.04 33.25
N THR A 791 -30.44 41.87 33.79
CA THR A 791 -29.18 41.65 34.52
C THR A 791 -28.03 41.52 33.55
N THR A 792 -26.95 42.27 33.74
CA THR A 792 -25.71 42.17 32.96
C THR A 792 -25.02 40.81 33.16
N GLY A 793 -24.23 40.41 32.16
CA GLY A 793 -23.51 39.13 32.15
C GLY A 793 -24.17 38.05 31.29
N VAL A 794 -23.49 36.90 31.18
CA VAL A 794 -23.93 35.76 30.36
C VAL A 794 -24.07 34.52 31.23
N LEU A 795 -25.29 33.98 31.32
CA LEU A 795 -25.59 32.71 31.97
C LEU A 795 -25.73 31.61 30.91
N ILE A 796 -24.85 30.61 30.96
CA ILE A 796 -24.85 29.45 30.07
C ILE A 796 -25.34 28.23 30.84
N THR A 797 -26.27 27.46 30.25
CA THR A 797 -26.77 26.18 30.78
C THR A 797 -26.72 25.09 29.70
N ASP A 798 -26.15 23.93 30.01
CA ASP A 798 -26.08 22.78 29.10
C ASP A 798 -27.21 21.75 29.33
N ASP A 799 -27.17 20.66 28.57
CA ASP A 799 -28.12 19.55 28.61
C ASP A 799 -28.10 18.75 29.93
N VAL A 800 -27.01 18.82 30.69
CA VAL A 800 -26.82 18.13 31.98
C VAL A 800 -27.06 19.09 33.16
N ASN A 801 -27.60 20.28 32.90
CA ASN A 801 -27.84 21.36 33.87
C ASN A 801 -26.58 21.93 34.54
N ASN A 802 -25.41 21.79 33.93
CA ASN A 802 -24.24 22.57 34.33
C ASN A 802 -24.51 24.05 34.03
N LYS A 803 -24.07 24.94 34.92
CA LYS A 803 -24.28 26.39 34.78
C LYS A 803 -22.96 27.13 34.89
N LEU A 804 -22.76 28.12 34.03
CA LEU A 804 -21.67 29.07 34.11
C LEU A 804 -22.23 30.48 34.00
N HIS A 805 -21.92 31.32 34.98
CA HIS A 805 -22.22 32.74 34.94
C HIS A 805 -20.93 33.52 34.67
N ILE A 806 -20.95 34.36 33.63
CA ILE A 806 -19.83 35.22 33.24
C ILE A 806 -20.26 36.67 33.47
N GLU A 807 -19.74 37.30 34.50
CA GLU A 807 -20.08 38.70 34.83
C GLU A 807 -19.45 39.68 33.84
N ASP A 808 -18.14 39.55 33.60
CA ASP A 808 -17.41 40.33 32.60
C ASP A 808 -17.24 39.52 31.31
N TYR A 809 -18.08 39.77 30.31
CA TYR A 809 -18.00 39.10 29.02
C TYR A 809 -16.73 39.47 28.22
N LYS A 810 -16.03 40.56 28.55
CA LYS A 810 -14.74 40.94 27.93
C LYS A 810 -13.58 40.06 28.40
N SER A 811 -13.77 39.30 29.48
CA SER A 811 -12.79 38.31 29.95
C SER A 811 -12.68 37.09 29.02
N ILE A 812 -13.66 36.87 28.15
CA ILE A 812 -13.65 35.76 27.19
C ILE A 812 -12.59 36.05 26.14
N SER A 813 -11.51 35.27 26.16
CA SER A 813 -10.43 35.34 25.18
C SER A 813 -9.94 33.94 24.84
N ALA A 814 -9.51 33.74 23.60
CA ALA A 814 -8.83 32.52 23.16
C ALA A 814 -7.32 32.62 23.46
N PRO A 815 -6.61 31.50 23.70
CA PRO A 815 -7.07 30.10 23.60
C PRO A 815 -7.87 29.64 24.83
N PHE A 816 -8.83 28.74 24.60
CA PHE A 816 -9.60 28.10 25.67
C PHE A 816 -8.95 26.82 26.16
N ASP A 817 -9.18 26.47 27.44
CA ASP A 817 -8.80 25.16 27.99
C ASP A 817 -9.57 24.04 27.24
N GLY A 818 -8.87 22.94 26.95
CA GLY A 818 -9.45 21.76 26.30
C GLY A 818 -10.58 21.13 27.11
N ASP A 819 -10.52 21.25 28.44
CA ASP A 819 -11.49 20.69 29.38
C ASP A 819 -12.66 21.63 29.70
N ASP A 820 -12.69 22.85 29.13
CA ASP A 820 -13.77 23.80 29.35
C ASP A 820 -15.08 23.32 28.70
N PRO A 821 -16.12 22.96 29.49
CA PRO A 821 -17.37 22.42 28.97
C PRO A 821 -18.18 23.45 28.18
N PHE A 822 -17.91 24.75 28.34
CA PHE A 822 -18.62 25.85 27.69
C PHE A 822 -17.80 26.52 26.58
N ARG A 823 -16.64 25.96 26.21
CA ARG A 823 -15.75 26.52 25.16
C ARG A 823 -16.46 26.77 23.83
N LEU A 824 -17.45 25.95 23.46
CA LEU A 824 -18.23 26.11 22.23
C LEU A 824 -19.04 27.41 22.25
N VAL A 825 -19.77 27.66 23.35
CA VAL A 825 -20.60 28.86 23.49
C VAL A 825 -19.72 30.10 23.63
N LYS A 826 -18.61 30.02 24.39
CA LYS A 826 -17.63 31.10 24.50
C LYS A 826 -17.01 31.45 23.13
N SER A 827 -16.66 30.44 22.34
CA SER A 827 -16.15 30.65 20.98
C SER A 827 -17.22 31.25 20.06
N ALA A 828 -18.48 30.84 20.20
CA ALA A 828 -19.60 31.43 19.45
C ALA A 828 -19.73 32.93 19.71
N LEU A 829 -19.67 33.35 20.97
CA LEU A 829 -19.74 34.77 21.36
C LEU A 829 -18.59 35.60 20.78
N LEU A 830 -17.38 35.01 20.64
CA LEU A 830 -16.23 35.67 20.02
C LEU A 830 -16.41 35.83 18.51
N VAL A 831 -16.76 34.75 17.80
CA VAL A 831 -16.84 34.78 16.33
C VAL A 831 -18.01 35.61 15.81
N THR A 832 -19.08 35.79 16.60
CA THR A 832 -20.22 36.64 16.23
C THR A 832 -20.00 38.13 16.53
N GLY A 833 -18.86 38.53 17.12
CA GLY A 833 -18.56 39.93 17.41
C GLY A 833 -19.31 40.55 18.60
N ILE A 834 -20.26 39.83 19.19
CA ILE A 834 -21.11 40.29 20.31
C ILE A 834 -20.33 40.88 21.48
N ILE A 835 -19.15 40.31 21.76
CA ILE A 835 -18.27 40.74 22.86
C ILE A 835 -17.55 42.06 22.52
N HIS A 836 -17.23 42.29 21.25
CA HIS A 836 -16.41 43.42 20.80
C HIS A 836 -17.22 44.65 20.38
N ASP A 837 -18.44 44.44 19.85
CA ASP A 837 -19.28 45.51 19.31
C ASP A 837 -20.09 46.27 20.38
N ASN A 838 -19.78 46.09 21.68
CA ASN A 838 -20.46 46.72 22.82
C ASN A 838 -22.00 46.51 22.83
N VAL A 839 -22.49 45.40 22.27
CA VAL A 839 -23.93 45.10 22.18
C VAL A 839 -24.55 44.78 23.55
N LEU A 840 -23.73 44.32 24.51
CA LEU A 840 -24.14 43.89 25.86
C LEU A 840 -23.81 44.91 26.96
N VAL A 841 -23.70 46.22 26.66
CA VAL A 841 -23.31 47.23 27.66
C VAL A 841 -24.32 47.35 28.80
N ASP A 842 -25.63 47.26 28.50
CA ASP A 842 -26.72 47.40 29.50
C ASP A 842 -27.66 46.19 29.56
N MET A 843 -27.31 45.07 28.92
CA MET A 843 -28.14 43.85 28.88
C MET A 843 -27.29 42.59 29.05
N GLY A 844 -27.87 41.54 29.65
CA GLY A 844 -27.27 40.21 29.71
C GLY A 844 -28.02 39.18 28.88
N MET A 845 -27.52 37.94 28.91
CA MET A 845 -28.05 36.83 28.12
C MET A 845 -28.15 35.54 28.92
N LYS A 846 -29.22 34.78 28.69
CA LYS A 846 -29.38 33.40 29.12
C LYS A 846 -29.33 32.49 27.91
N ILE A 847 -28.32 31.62 27.85
CA ILE A 847 -28.10 30.66 26.76
C ILE A 847 -28.33 29.26 27.32
N LYS A 848 -29.35 28.57 26.81
CA LYS A 848 -29.60 27.16 27.08
C LYS A 848 -29.31 26.34 25.84
N THR A 849 -28.55 25.27 25.96
CA THR A 849 -28.18 24.38 24.84
C THR A 849 -28.62 22.94 25.13
N TRP A 850 -28.94 22.18 24.08
CA TRP A 850 -29.19 20.74 24.22
C TRP A 850 -28.78 19.95 22.97
N ALA A 851 -28.43 18.68 23.19
CA ALA A 851 -28.22 17.70 22.16
C ALA A 851 -28.78 16.34 22.61
N ASN A 852 -29.97 15.97 22.13
CA ASN A 852 -30.66 14.71 22.46
C ASN A 852 -30.10 13.50 21.71
N VAL A 853 -28.77 13.46 21.54
CA VAL A 853 -28.01 12.37 20.94
C VAL A 853 -26.72 12.19 21.74
N PRO A 854 -26.18 10.96 21.85
CA PRO A 854 -24.92 10.74 22.55
C PRO A 854 -23.81 11.67 22.00
N ARG A 855 -23.05 12.31 22.89
CA ARG A 855 -21.82 13.03 22.48
C ARG A 855 -20.89 12.03 21.80
N GLY A 856 -20.17 12.45 20.76
CA GLY A 856 -19.30 11.55 19.97
C GLY A 856 -20.05 10.46 19.20
N SER A 857 -21.33 10.69 18.86
CA SER A 857 -22.16 9.83 18.01
C SER A 857 -21.70 9.77 16.54
N GLY A 858 -20.79 10.64 16.13
CA GLY A 858 -20.39 10.77 14.73
C GLY A 858 -21.40 11.50 13.85
N LEU A 859 -22.52 12.01 14.41
CA LEU A 859 -23.62 12.70 13.70
C LEU A 859 -23.43 14.23 13.52
N GLY A 860 -22.22 14.74 13.79
CA GLY A 860 -21.90 16.17 13.66
C GLY A 860 -22.44 17.04 14.79
N THR A 861 -22.76 16.43 15.94
CA THR A 861 -23.46 17.06 17.05
C THR A 861 -22.85 18.38 17.50
N SER A 862 -21.52 18.44 17.62
CA SER A 862 -20.81 19.63 18.11
C SER A 862 -20.91 20.80 17.12
N SER A 863 -20.63 20.57 15.83
CA SER A 863 -20.67 21.61 14.80
C SER A 863 -22.10 22.09 14.54
N ILE A 864 -23.08 21.18 14.60
CA ILE A 864 -24.50 21.51 14.46
C ILE A 864 -24.98 22.32 15.67
N LEU A 865 -24.54 21.98 16.89
CA LEU A 865 -24.84 22.79 18.07
C LEU A 865 -24.20 24.18 17.99
N ALA A 866 -22.95 24.25 17.52
CA ALA A 866 -22.29 25.53 17.24
C ALA A 866 -23.07 26.36 16.22
N ALA A 867 -23.58 25.73 15.14
CA ALA A 867 -24.43 26.39 14.15
C ALA A 867 -25.74 26.91 14.76
N ALA A 868 -26.39 26.14 15.64
CA ALA A 868 -27.60 26.58 16.32
C ALA A 868 -27.33 27.80 17.23
N VAL A 869 -26.24 27.78 18.00
CA VAL A 869 -25.84 28.89 18.87
C VAL A 869 -25.48 30.13 18.07
N VAL A 870 -24.60 30.01 17.07
CA VAL A 870 -24.21 31.13 16.20
C VAL A 870 -25.42 31.74 15.51
N LYS A 871 -26.32 30.92 14.95
CA LYS A 871 -27.54 31.39 14.31
C LYS A 871 -28.46 32.12 15.29
N ALA A 872 -28.67 31.58 16.48
CA ALA A 872 -29.49 32.22 17.50
C ALA A 872 -28.89 33.55 17.99
N LEU A 873 -27.56 33.62 18.14
CA LEU A 873 -26.85 34.85 18.51
C LEU A 873 -27.02 35.94 17.45
N LEU A 874 -26.84 35.59 16.16
CA LEU A 874 -27.02 36.53 15.05
C LEU A 874 -28.46 37.05 14.96
N GLN A 875 -29.45 36.19 15.17
CA GLN A 875 -30.86 36.59 15.23
C GLN A 875 -31.19 37.52 16.41
N ILE A 876 -30.53 37.34 17.56
CA ILE A 876 -30.74 38.21 18.73
C ILE A 876 -30.24 39.64 18.44
N ILE A 877 -29.13 39.77 17.72
CA ILE A 877 -28.46 41.05 17.43
C ILE A 877 -28.81 41.66 16.06
N ASP A 878 -29.80 41.10 15.35
CA ASP A 878 -30.18 41.51 13.99
C ASP A 878 -29.00 41.47 12.98
N GLY A 879 -28.08 40.51 13.15
CA GLY A 879 -26.96 40.25 12.24
C GLY A 879 -27.32 39.35 11.05
N ASP A 880 -26.36 39.07 10.16
CA ASP A 880 -26.54 38.16 9.01
C ASP A 880 -26.64 36.70 9.46
N ASP A 881 -27.86 36.22 9.69
CA ASP A 881 -28.17 34.83 10.08
C ASP A 881 -28.29 33.86 8.89
N SER A 882 -27.85 34.28 7.70
CA SER A 882 -27.86 33.44 6.51
C SER A 882 -27.10 32.14 6.73
N THR A 883 -27.61 31.06 6.15
CA THR A 883 -27.04 29.72 6.29
C THR A 883 -25.57 29.66 5.85
N GLU A 884 -25.21 30.44 4.84
CA GLU A 884 -23.84 30.56 4.36
C GLU A 884 -22.93 31.25 5.40
N ASN A 885 -23.36 32.38 5.97
CA ASN A 885 -22.57 33.08 6.98
C ASN A 885 -22.41 32.25 8.26
N VAL A 886 -23.48 31.62 8.75
CA VAL A 886 -23.42 30.73 9.92
C VAL A 886 -22.43 29.59 9.68
N ALA A 887 -22.47 28.93 8.52
CA ALA A 887 -21.56 27.82 8.23
C ALA A 887 -20.09 28.25 8.21
N ARG A 888 -19.80 29.45 7.68
CA ARG A 888 -18.47 30.07 7.69
C ARG A 888 -17.99 30.37 9.11
N LEU A 889 -18.81 31.03 9.93
CA LEU A 889 -18.46 31.35 11.32
C LEU A 889 -18.20 30.09 12.16
N VAL A 890 -18.99 29.04 11.96
CA VAL A 890 -18.77 27.75 12.64
C VAL A 890 -17.43 27.13 12.24
N LEU A 891 -17.02 27.22 10.98
CA LEU A 891 -15.71 26.69 10.55
C LEU A 891 -14.56 27.41 11.28
N VAL A 892 -14.65 28.73 11.46
CA VAL A 892 -13.67 29.52 12.24
C VAL A 892 -13.72 29.15 13.73
N LEU A 893 -14.93 29.01 14.28
CA LEU A 893 -15.18 28.63 15.67
C LEU A 893 -14.51 27.30 16.01
N GLU A 894 -14.61 26.30 15.14
CA GLU A 894 -14.00 24.98 15.37
C GLU A 894 -12.47 24.98 15.38
N GLN A 895 -11.85 25.89 14.63
CA GLN A 895 -10.39 26.08 14.69
C GLN A 895 -9.99 26.78 15.99
N LEU A 896 -10.75 27.80 16.43
CA LEU A 896 -10.51 28.49 17.72
C LEU A 896 -10.68 27.55 18.92
N MET A 897 -11.62 26.60 18.85
CA MET A 897 -11.79 25.56 19.87
C MET A 897 -10.67 24.51 19.89
N GLY A 898 -9.77 24.52 18.90
CA GLY A 898 -8.74 23.49 18.73
C GLY A 898 -9.30 22.11 18.31
N THR A 899 -10.56 22.04 17.88
CA THR A 899 -11.18 20.79 17.40
C THR A 899 -10.83 20.47 15.95
N GLY A 900 -10.53 21.50 15.14
CA GLY A 900 -9.99 21.36 13.79
C GLY A 900 -10.93 20.71 12.77
N GLY A 901 -12.25 20.72 13.00
CA GLY A 901 -13.23 20.09 12.12
C GLY A 901 -13.34 20.75 10.74
N GLY A 902 -14.03 20.04 9.84
CA GLY A 902 -14.31 20.49 8.48
C GLY A 902 -15.65 21.21 8.36
N TRP A 903 -16.07 21.49 7.12
CA TRP A 903 -17.32 22.22 6.88
C TRP A 903 -18.57 21.33 6.75
N GLN A 904 -18.42 20.01 6.66
CA GLN A 904 -19.54 19.13 6.28
C GLN A 904 -20.66 19.05 7.33
N ASP A 905 -20.31 19.20 8.62
CA ASP A 905 -21.21 18.91 9.74
C ASP A 905 -22.25 20.03 9.88
N GLN A 906 -21.78 21.28 9.93
CA GLN A 906 -22.62 22.47 9.95
C GLN A 906 -23.46 22.59 8.68
N ILE A 907 -22.87 22.35 7.50
CA ILE A 907 -23.65 22.33 6.24
C ILE A 907 -24.71 21.23 6.32
N GLY A 908 -24.32 20.05 6.81
CA GLY A 908 -25.16 18.88 7.00
C GLY A 908 -26.42 19.15 7.81
N GLY A 909 -26.32 19.88 8.92
CA GLY A 909 -27.47 20.20 9.79
C GLY A 909 -28.22 21.47 9.41
N LEU A 910 -27.57 22.42 8.72
CA LEU A 910 -28.16 23.71 8.37
C LEU A 910 -29.04 23.68 7.11
N TYR A 911 -28.66 22.86 6.11
CA TYR A 911 -29.43 22.71 4.87
C TYR A 911 -30.28 21.43 4.95
N PRO A 912 -31.58 21.46 4.65
CA PRO A 912 -32.42 20.27 4.68
C PRO A 912 -32.11 19.29 3.53
N GLY A 913 -32.68 18.09 3.63
CA GLY A 913 -32.69 17.08 2.59
C GLY A 913 -31.34 16.41 2.31
N ILE A 914 -31.30 15.74 1.16
CA ILE A 914 -30.09 15.18 0.56
C ILE A 914 -29.39 16.29 -0.22
N LYS A 915 -28.07 16.40 -0.06
CA LYS A 915 -27.29 17.46 -0.71
C LYS A 915 -25.89 17.01 -1.04
N CYS A 916 -25.38 17.52 -2.14
CA CYS A 916 -24.01 17.37 -2.58
C CYS A 916 -23.34 18.74 -2.47
N THR A 917 -22.39 18.89 -1.56
CA THR A 917 -21.70 20.15 -1.34
C THR A 917 -20.29 20.06 -1.89
N SER A 918 -19.90 21.04 -2.69
CA SER A 918 -18.54 21.16 -3.22
C SER A 918 -17.83 22.37 -2.63
N SER A 919 -16.56 22.22 -2.29
CA SER A 919 -15.70 23.35 -1.91
C SER A 919 -14.78 23.73 -3.06
N PHE A 920 -14.60 25.03 -3.24
CA PHE A 920 -13.65 25.59 -4.20
C PHE A 920 -12.55 26.31 -3.43
N PRO A 921 -11.29 25.83 -3.51
CA PRO A 921 -10.19 26.41 -2.76
C PRO A 921 -9.95 27.86 -3.20
N GLY A 922 -9.58 28.71 -2.25
CA GLY A 922 -9.36 30.13 -2.48
C GLY A 922 -9.52 30.95 -1.20
N ILE A 923 -9.20 32.24 -1.30
CA ILE A 923 -9.49 33.23 -0.27
C ILE A 923 -10.45 34.25 -0.91
N PRO A 924 -11.75 34.22 -0.59
CA PRO A 924 -12.40 33.32 0.37
C PRO A 924 -12.65 31.90 -0.18
N LEU A 925 -12.71 30.92 0.74
CA LEU A 925 -13.20 29.57 0.51
C LEU A 925 -14.67 29.64 0.11
N ARG A 926 -15.01 29.09 -1.06
CA ARG A 926 -16.39 29.10 -1.56
C ARG A 926 -17.00 27.72 -1.42
N LEU A 927 -18.20 27.66 -0.84
CA LEU A 927 -18.98 26.43 -0.72
C LEU A 927 -20.19 26.53 -1.64
N GLN A 928 -20.39 25.52 -2.48
CA GLN A 928 -21.58 25.39 -3.31
C GLN A 928 -22.39 24.20 -2.84
N VAL A 929 -23.55 24.48 -2.25
CA VAL A 929 -24.50 23.45 -1.80
C VAL A 929 -25.50 23.18 -2.91
N ILE A 930 -25.50 21.96 -3.44
CA ILE A 930 -26.44 21.52 -4.48
C ILE A 930 -27.44 20.57 -3.82
N PRO A 931 -28.67 21.03 -3.50
CA PRO A 931 -29.70 20.16 -2.98
C PRO A 931 -30.14 19.15 -4.06
N LEU A 932 -30.40 17.91 -3.63
CA LEU A 932 -30.97 16.88 -4.48
C LEU A 932 -32.47 16.83 -4.21
N LEU A 933 -33.28 17.21 -5.21
CA LEU A 933 -34.73 17.11 -5.15
C LEU A 933 -35.13 15.63 -5.22
N ALA A 934 -35.23 15.00 -4.05
CA ALA A 934 -35.53 13.59 -3.94
C ALA A 934 -36.96 13.29 -4.40
N SER A 935 -37.12 12.38 -5.37
CA SER A 935 -38.44 11.91 -5.78
C SER A 935 -39.12 11.14 -4.62
N PRO A 936 -40.46 11.12 -4.53
CA PRO A 936 -41.15 10.33 -3.51
C PRO A 936 -40.76 8.84 -3.53
N GLN A 937 -40.43 8.32 -4.71
CA GLN A 937 -39.94 6.95 -4.89
C GLN A 937 -38.56 6.75 -4.25
N LEU A 938 -37.63 7.69 -4.45
CA LEU A 938 -36.31 7.65 -3.83
C LEU A 938 -36.41 7.67 -2.30
N VAL A 939 -37.19 8.61 -1.77
CA VAL A 939 -37.43 8.76 -0.32
C VAL A 939 -38.00 7.48 0.26
N SER A 940 -39.02 6.89 -0.39
CA SER A 940 -39.62 5.63 0.05
C SER A 940 -38.62 4.47 0.03
N LYS A 941 -37.83 4.32 -1.04
CA LYS A 941 -36.83 3.25 -1.14
C LYS A 941 -35.75 3.37 -0.06
N LEU A 942 -35.24 4.59 0.17
CA LEU A 942 -34.24 4.83 1.21
C LEU A 942 -34.81 4.52 2.60
N GLN A 943 -36.01 5.01 2.92
CA GLN A 943 -36.64 4.74 4.22
C GLN A 943 -36.94 3.26 4.46
N GLN A 944 -37.20 2.48 3.40
CA GLN A 944 -37.44 1.04 3.50
C GLN A 944 -36.15 0.22 3.64
N ARG A 945 -35.04 0.66 3.05
CA ARG A 945 -33.80 -0.13 2.96
C ARG A 945 -32.68 0.32 3.89
N LEU A 946 -32.64 1.58 4.29
CA LEU A 946 -31.55 2.16 5.08
C LEU A 946 -31.86 2.14 6.58
N LEU A 947 -31.02 1.44 7.33
CA LEU A 947 -31.06 1.40 8.80
C LEU A 947 -29.99 2.35 9.37
N VAL A 948 -30.39 3.15 10.37
CA VAL A 948 -29.50 4.03 11.14
C VAL A 948 -29.29 3.39 12.51
N VAL A 949 -28.08 2.91 12.76
CA VAL A 949 -27.76 2.02 13.90
C VAL A 949 -26.68 2.65 14.77
N PHE A 950 -26.97 2.88 16.04
CA PHE A 950 -25.95 3.25 17.03
C PHE A 950 -25.21 1.99 17.51
N THR A 951 -23.88 1.98 17.43
CA THR A 951 -23.05 0.82 17.74
C THR A 951 -22.84 0.57 19.24
N GLY A 952 -23.38 1.45 20.11
CA GLY A 952 -23.15 1.38 21.56
C GLY A 952 -21.82 1.97 22.01
N GLN A 953 -20.93 2.32 21.08
CA GLN A 953 -19.61 2.88 21.36
C GLN A 953 -19.55 4.37 21.01
N VAL A 954 -18.77 5.13 21.78
CA VAL A 954 -18.56 6.56 21.55
C VAL A 954 -17.06 6.83 21.44
N ARG A 955 -16.66 7.66 20.48
CA ARG A 955 -15.26 8.09 20.33
C ARG A 955 -15.16 9.55 19.95
N LEU A 956 -14.18 10.24 20.52
CA LEU A 956 -13.81 11.60 20.15
C LEU A 956 -12.96 11.62 18.87
N ALA A 957 -13.35 12.45 17.90
CA ALA A 957 -12.71 12.53 16.59
C ALA A 957 -11.32 13.19 16.58
N HIS A 958 -10.98 14.00 17.59
CA HIS A 958 -9.78 14.87 17.55
C HIS A 958 -8.45 14.12 17.33
N LYS A 959 -8.28 12.93 17.93
CA LYS A 959 -7.05 12.13 17.74
C LYS A 959 -6.91 11.54 16.33
N VAL A 960 -8.05 11.30 15.65
CA VAL A 960 -8.08 10.77 14.28
C VAL A 960 -7.69 11.87 13.31
N LEU A 961 -8.31 13.05 13.49
CA LEU A 961 -8.04 14.24 12.70
C LEU A 961 -6.55 14.58 12.64
N GLN A 962 -5.87 14.59 13.79
CA GLN A 962 -4.45 14.92 13.86
C GLN A 962 -3.58 14.03 12.97
N LYS A 963 -3.83 12.71 13.00
CA LYS A 963 -3.08 11.74 12.20
C LYS A 963 -3.30 11.90 10.70
N VAL A 964 -4.56 12.11 10.29
CA VAL A 964 -4.92 12.26 8.87
C VAL A 964 -4.34 13.56 8.30
N VAL A 965 -4.46 14.67 9.03
CA VAL A 965 -3.93 15.98 8.60
C VAL A 965 -2.40 15.99 8.52
N ILE A 966 -1.68 15.38 9.48
CA ILE A 966 -0.21 15.28 9.41
C ILE A 966 0.21 14.52 8.15
N ARG A 967 -0.44 13.38 7.85
CA ARG A 967 -0.17 12.62 6.62
C ARG A 967 -0.48 13.44 5.37
N TYR A 968 -1.56 14.23 5.38
CA TYR A 968 -1.88 15.14 4.27
C TYR A 968 -0.82 16.22 4.08
N LEU A 969 -0.37 16.85 5.17
CA LEU A 969 0.67 17.87 5.15
C LEU A 969 2.01 17.30 4.71
N ARG A 970 2.31 16.03 5.01
CA ARG A 970 3.46 15.29 4.48
C ARG A 970 3.37 15.00 2.98
N ARG A 971 2.18 15.12 2.39
CA ARG A 971 1.87 14.69 1.01
C ARG A 971 1.96 13.17 0.83
N ASP A 972 1.52 12.40 1.83
CA ASP A 972 1.34 10.95 1.70
C ASP A 972 0.44 10.66 0.48
N ASN A 973 1.03 10.07 -0.57
CA ASN A 973 0.40 9.90 -1.88
C ASN A 973 -0.87 9.06 -1.81
N LEU A 974 -0.88 8.02 -0.97
CA LEU A 974 -2.00 7.12 -0.81
C LEU A 974 -3.16 7.80 -0.09
N LEU A 975 -2.87 8.56 0.96
CA LEU A 975 -3.89 9.36 1.64
C LEU A 975 -4.47 10.40 0.69
N VAL A 976 -3.63 11.12 -0.06
CA VAL A 976 -4.08 12.11 -1.04
C VAL A 976 -4.95 11.46 -2.11
N SER A 977 -4.54 10.31 -2.64
CA SER A 977 -5.32 9.54 -3.63
C SER A 977 -6.66 9.08 -3.05
N SER A 978 -6.68 8.60 -1.80
CA SER A 978 -7.89 8.16 -1.11
C SER A 978 -8.90 9.29 -0.97
N ILE A 979 -8.48 10.49 -0.56
CA ILE A 979 -9.38 11.64 -0.46
C ILE A 979 -9.86 12.10 -1.85
N LYS A 980 -9.00 12.09 -2.89
CA LYS A 980 -9.46 12.35 -4.27
C LYS A 980 -10.54 11.37 -4.71
N ARG A 981 -10.37 10.08 -4.39
CA ARG A 981 -11.35 9.05 -4.72
C ARG A 981 -12.66 9.26 -3.96
N LEU A 982 -12.61 9.64 -2.68
CA LEU A 982 -13.82 10.00 -1.90
C LEU A 982 -14.58 11.18 -2.55
N VAL A 983 -13.88 12.20 -3.05
CA VAL A 983 -14.48 13.34 -3.79
C VAL A 983 -15.16 12.87 -5.07
N GLU A 984 -14.52 11.97 -5.82
CA GLU A 984 -15.07 11.43 -7.06
C GLU A 984 -16.30 10.56 -6.78
N LEU A 985 -16.23 9.68 -5.77
CA LEU A 985 -17.35 8.86 -5.33
C LEU A 985 -18.54 9.68 -4.84
N ALA A 986 -18.33 10.86 -4.24
CA ALA A 986 -19.43 11.76 -3.88
C ALA A 986 -20.20 12.30 -5.09
N LYS A 987 -19.51 12.52 -6.21
CA LYS A 987 -20.16 12.92 -7.48
C LYS A 987 -20.92 11.77 -8.10
N ILE A 988 -20.31 10.58 -8.15
CA ILE A 988 -20.95 9.35 -8.64
C ILE A 988 -22.18 9.02 -7.78
N GLY A 989 -22.08 9.11 -6.45
CA GLY A 989 -23.19 8.84 -5.54
C GLY A 989 -24.35 9.80 -5.69
N ARG A 990 -24.07 11.07 -6.05
CA ARG A 990 -25.12 12.03 -6.40
C ARG A 990 -25.87 11.57 -7.66
N GLU A 991 -25.15 11.12 -8.69
CA GLU A 991 -25.75 10.62 -9.93
C GLU A 991 -26.57 9.35 -9.69
N ALA A 992 -26.04 8.40 -8.90
CA ALA A 992 -26.75 7.19 -8.50
C ALA A 992 -28.09 7.50 -7.80
N LEU A 993 -28.08 8.43 -6.84
CA LEU A 993 -29.30 8.88 -6.15
C LEU A 993 -30.29 9.57 -7.10
N MET A 994 -29.80 10.42 -8.02
CA MET A 994 -30.66 11.07 -9.03
C MET A 994 -31.34 10.04 -9.96
N ASN A 995 -30.65 8.93 -10.24
CA ASN A 995 -31.15 7.83 -11.06
C ASN A 995 -31.97 6.79 -10.26
N CYS A 996 -32.14 7.00 -8.94
CA CYS A 996 -32.76 6.04 -8.02
C CYS A 996 -32.08 4.65 -7.99
N ASP A 997 -30.77 4.61 -8.27
CA ASP A 997 -29.92 3.41 -8.14
C ASP A 997 -29.34 3.31 -6.72
N ILE A 998 -30.06 2.58 -5.87
CA ILE A 998 -29.71 2.41 -4.46
C ILE A 998 -28.63 1.34 -4.28
N ASP A 999 -28.49 0.41 -5.21
CA ASP A 999 -27.48 -0.65 -5.12
C ASP A 999 -26.10 -0.07 -5.41
N GLU A 1000 -25.98 0.80 -6.41
CA GLU A 1000 -24.75 1.56 -6.68
C GLU A 1000 -24.35 2.44 -5.48
N LEU A 1001 -25.31 3.07 -4.79
CA LEU A 1001 -25.02 3.80 -3.54
C LEU A 1001 -24.42 2.88 -2.45
N GLY A 1002 -24.90 1.63 -2.36
CA GLY A 1002 -24.37 0.63 -1.45
C GLY A 1002 -22.91 0.30 -1.74
N GLU A 1003 -22.58 0.05 -3.00
CA GLU A 1003 -21.19 -0.19 -3.43
C GLU A 1003 -20.27 1.01 -3.14
N ILE A 1004 -20.77 2.24 -3.37
CA ILE A 1004 -20.06 3.48 -3.02
C ILE A 1004 -19.80 3.58 -1.52
N MET A 1005 -20.78 3.22 -0.68
CA MET A 1005 -20.62 3.22 0.78
C MET A 1005 -19.54 2.22 1.22
N LEU A 1006 -19.48 1.04 0.61
CA LEU A 1006 -18.44 0.04 0.88
C LEU A 1006 -17.05 0.52 0.47
N GLU A 1007 -16.92 1.11 -0.72
CA GLU A 1007 -15.65 1.67 -1.17
C GLU A 1007 -15.22 2.85 -0.27
N ALA A 1008 -16.14 3.74 0.09
CA ALA A 1008 -15.87 4.84 1.01
C ALA A 1008 -15.41 4.34 2.39
N TRP A 1009 -16.03 3.28 2.90
CA TRP A 1009 -15.63 2.66 4.17
C TRP A 1009 -14.23 2.07 4.11
N ARG A 1010 -13.88 1.39 3.02
CA ARG A 1010 -12.51 0.89 2.78
C ARG A 1010 -11.49 2.03 2.77
N LEU A 1011 -11.80 3.13 2.07
CA LEU A 1011 -10.94 4.32 2.00
C LEU A 1011 -10.79 5.00 3.37
N HIS A 1012 -11.85 5.11 4.17
CA HIS A 1012 -11.77 5.65 5.53
C HIS A 1012 -10.79 4.87 6.41
N GLN A 1013 -10.78 3.55 6.28
CA GLN A 1013 -9.80 2.70 6.97
C GLN A 1013 -8.38 2.87 6.43
N GLU A 1014 -8.19 3.30 5.17
CA GLU A 1014 -6.87 3.68 4.63
C GLU A 1014 -6.35 4.99 5.24
N LEU A 1015 -7.27 5.92 5.53
CA LEU A 1015 -6.98 7.20 6.19
C LEU A 1015 -6.61 7.00 7.66
N ASP A 1016 -7.47 6.32 8.42
CA ASP A 1016 -7.20 5.88 9.79
C ASP A 1016 -7.73 4.46 10.02
N PRO A 1017 -6.85 3.47 10.20
CA PRO A 1017 -7.26 2.10 10.47
C PRO A 1017 -8.02 1.94 11.78
N TYR A 1018 -7.86 2.87 12.73
CA TYR A 1018 -8.63 2.88 13.97
C TYR A 1018 -10.02 3.49 13.80
N CYS A 1019 -10.43 3.94 12.60
CA CYS A 1019 -11.83 4.30 12.37
C CYS A 1019 -12.76 3.08 12.45
N SER A 1020 -12.24 1.85 12.48
CA SER A 1020 -12.97 0.65 12.88
C SER A 1020 -12.32 -0.04 14.09
N ASN A 1021 -13.02 -1.00 14.66
CA ASN A 1021 -12.57 -1.85 15.74
C ASN A 1021 -13.30 -3.20 15.67
N GLU A 1022 -12.91 -4.15 16.53
CA GLU A 1022 -13.47 -5.51 16.53
C GLU A 1022 -15.00 -5.53 16.64
N SER A 1023 -15.60 -4.67 17.47
CA SER A 1023 -17.06 -4.61 17.63
C SER A 1023 -17.76 -4.12 16.35
N VAL A 1024 -17.19 -3.11 15.69
CA VAL A 1024 -17.69 -2.58 14.41
C VAL A 1024 -17.50 -3.62 13.30
N ASP A 1025 -16.34 -4.27 13.23
CA ASP A 1025 -16.03 -5.29 12.23
C ASP A 1025 -16.96 -6.51 12.40
N ARG A 1026 -17.30 -6.91 13.63
CA ARG A 1026 -18.31 -7.93 13.92
C ARG A 1026 -19.71 -7.51 13.47
N LEU A 1027 -20.13 -6.27 13.75
CA LEU A 1027 -21.43 -5.74 13.32
C LEU A 1027 -21.56 -5.77 11.78
N PHE A 1028 -20.54 -5.31 11.07
CA PHE A 1028 -20.55 -5.30 9.61
C PHE A 1028 -20.44 -6.69 9.01
N SER A 1029 -19.64 -7.59 9.59
CA SER A 1029 -19.60 -8.99 9.17
C SER A 1029 -20.96 -9.68 9.34
N PHE A 1030 -21.68 -9.37 10.42
CA PHE A 1030 -23.03 -9.85 10.66
C PHE A 1030 -24.06 -9.29 9.66
N ALA A 1031 -23.96 -8.00 9.32
CA ALA A 1031 -24.89 -7.33 8.42
C ALA A 1031 -24.61 -7.61 6.93
N SER A 1032 -23.37 -7.96 6.57
CA SER A 1032 -22.90 -8.12 5.18
C SER A 1032 -23.80 -8.99 4.29
N PRO A 1033 -24.33 -10.15 4.73
CA PRO A 1033 -25.20 -10.97 3.89
C PRO A 1033 -26.51 -10.28 3.45
N TYR A 1034 -27.00 -9.33 4.25
CA TYR A 1034 -28.29 -8.63 4.06
C TYR A 1034 -28.14 -7.29 3.34
N CYS A 1035 -26.93 -6.72 3.34
CA CYS A 1035 -26.66 -5.36 2.87
C CYS A 1035 -26.09 -5.32 1.44
N SER A 1036 -26.45 -4.27 0.70
CA SER A 1036 -25.71 -3.82 -0.49
C SER A 1036 -24.56 -2.90 -0.10
N GLY A 1037 -24.63 -2.25 1.07
CA GLY A 1037 -23.50 -1.50 1.61
C GLY A 1037 -23.64 -1.05 3.04
N TYR A 1038 -22.53 -0.68 3.66
CA TYR A 1038 -22.49 -0.19 5.04
C TYR A 1038 -21.25 0.68 5.31
N LYS A 1039 -21.36 1.59 6.28
CA LYS A 1039 -20.24 2.39 6.80
C LYS A 1039 -20.57 3.02 8.15
N LEU A 1040 -19.56 3.43 8.91
CA LEU A 1040 -19.78 4.39 9.99
C LEU A 1040 -19.96 5.82 9.45
N VAL A 1041 -20.64 6.64 10.24
CA VAL A 1041 -20.86 8.07 10.00
C VAL A 1041 -19.77 8.88 10.71
N GLY A 1042 -19.26 9.93 10.07
CA GLY A 1042 -18.21 10.79 10.61
C GLY A 1042 -16.82 10.13 10.70
N ALA A 1043 -16.01 10.54 11.69
CA ALA A 1043 -14.59 10.14 11.81
C ALA A 1043 -14.36 8.65 12.17
N GLY A 1044 -15.39 7.93 12.61
CA GLY A 1044 -15.34 6.50 12.94
C GLY A 1044 -14.84 6.16 14.35
N GLY A 1045 -14.66 4.85 14.58
CA GLY A 1045 -14.22 4.20 15.81
C GLY A 1045 -15.33 4.00 16.85
N GLY A 1046 -16.58 4.24 16.46
CA GLY A 1046 -17.80 4.20 17.27
C GLY A 1046 -18.87 5.08 16.64
N GLY A 1047 -20.00 5.27 17.33
CA GLY A 1047 -21.08 6.15 16.91
C GLY A 1047 -22.16 5.47 16.09
N PHE A 1048 -22.66 6.16 15.08
CA PHE A 1048 -23.71 5.64 14.19
C PHE A 1048 -23.12 4.97 12.94
N ALA A 1049 -23.78 3.89 12.53
CA ALA A 1049 -23.58 3.17 11.29
C ALA A 1049 -24.80 3.33 10.38
N LEU A 1050 -24.53 3.40 9.07
CA LEU A 1050 -25.52 3.25 8.03
C LEU A 1050 -25.43 1.82 7.48
N LEU A 1051 -26.54 1.09 7.51
CA LEU A 1051 -26.65 -0.23 6.89
C LEU A 1051 -27.71 -0.16 5.80
N LEU A 1052 -27.30 -0.30 4.53
CA LEU A 1052 -28.19 -0.28 3.39
C LEU A 1052 -28.48 -1.72 2.97
N ALA A 1053 -29.69 -2.20 3.29
CA ALA A 1053 -30.15 -3.54 2.93
C ALA A 1053 -30.31 -3.72 1.41
N LYS A 1054 -30.21 -4.94 0.90
CA LYS A 1054 -30.41 -5.28 -0.53
C LYS A 1054 -31.83 -4.99 -1.02
N ASP A 1055 -32.82 -5.17 -0.16
CA ASP A 1055 -34.23 -4.86 -0.40
C ASP A 1055 -34.96 -4.62 0.93
N ALA A 1056 -36.27 -4.33 0.85
CA ALA A 1056 -37.09 -4.05 2.03
C ALA A 1056 -37.27 -5.27 2.95
N ASP A 1057 -37.31 -6.49 2.39
CA ASP A 1057 -37.50 -7.72 3.16
C ASP A 1057 -36.23 -8.04 3.96
N GLN A 1058 -35.06 -7.91 3.32
CA GLN A 1058 -33.76 -8.02 3.98
C GLN A 1058 -33.56 -6.94 5.05
N ALA A 1059 -34.11 -5.73 4.85
CA ALA A 1059 -34.07 -4.68 5.88
C ALA A 1059 -34.89 -5.06 7.12
N MET A 1060 -36.08 -5.62 6.92
CA MET A 1060 -36.93 -6.11 8.02
C MET A 1060 -36.28 -7.28 8.75
N GLU A 1061 -35.73 -8.25 8.02
CA GLU A 1061 -35.02 -9.39 8.60
C GLU A 1061 -33.79 -8.94 9.40
N LEU A 1062 -32.95 -8.06 8.83
CA LEU A 1062 -31.79 -7.52 9.53
C LEU A 1062 -32.18 -6.74 10.79
N ARG A 1063 -33.26 -5.95 10.73
CA ARG A 1063 -33.79 -5.21 11.89
C ARG A 1063 -34.18 -6.16 13.02
N GLN A 1064 -34.90 -7.23 12.72
CA GLN A 1064 -35.31 -8.23 13.71
C GLN A 1064 -34.08 -8.95 14.29
N ARG A 1065 -33.18 -9.44 13.43
CA ARG A 1065 -31.98 -10.16 13.87
C ARG A 1065 -31.03 -9.30 14.73
N LEU A 1066 -30.92 -8.00 14.44
CA LEU A 1066 -30.15 -7.07 15.28
C LEU A 1066 -30.80 -6.82 16.64
N GLN A 1067 -32.13 -6.79 16.72
CA GLN A 1067 -32.84 -6.64 17.99
C GLN A 1067 -32.75 -7.89 18.87
N ASP A 1068 -32.76 -9.07 18.24
CA ASP A 1068 -32.66 -10.36 18.94
C ASP A 1068 -31.22 -10.64 19.43
N ASN A 1069 -30.21 -10.14 18.72
CA ASN A 1069 -28.80 -10.36 19.04
C ASN A 1069 -28.26 -9.35 20.06
N LYS A 1070 -28.40 -9.70 21.35
CA LYS A 1070 -27.91 -8.87 22.47
C LYS A 1070 -26.38 -8.70 22.51
N ASP A 1071 -25.62 -9.59 21.87
CA ASP A 1071 -24.15 -9.57 21.94
C ASP A 1071 -23.53 -8.40 21.15
N LEU A 1072 -24.27 -7.82 20.20
CA LEU A 1072 -23.79 -6.72 19.35
C LEU A 1072 -23.99 -5.32 19.98
N ASN A 1073 -24.76 -5.18 21.07
CA ASN A 1073 -25.09 -3.90 21.73
C ASN A 1073 -25.54 -2.78 20.76
N ALA A 1074 -26.13 -3.15 19.62
CA ALA A 1074 -26.53 -2.22 18.57
C ALA A 1074 -27.97 -1.72 18.81
N LYS A 1075 -28.19 -0.40 18.70
CA LYS A 1075 -29.53 0.21 18.82
C LYS A 1075 -29.96 0.85 17.51
N ILE A 1076 -31.11 0.44 17.00
CA ILE A 1076 -31.70 1.01 15.78
C ILE A 1076 -32.54 2.23 16.12
N TYR A 1077 -32.38 3.31 15.37
CA TYR A 1077 -33.15 4.54 15.51
C TYR A 1077 -34.18 4.69 14.39
N ASN A 1078 -35.36 5.21 14.72
CA ASN A 1078 -36.29 5.69 13.71
C ASN A 1078 -35.80 7.03 13.18
N TRP A 1079 -35.80 7.17 11.86
CA TRP A 1079 -35.31 8.37 11.20
C TRP A 1079 -36.22 8.74 10.02
N GLN A 1080 -36.23 10.02 9.68
CA GLN A 1080 -36.88 10.55 8.49
C GLN A 1080 -35.99 11.62 7.85
N ILE A 1081 -36.08 11.79 6.53
CA ILE A 1081 -35.41 12.90 5.86
C ILE A 1081 -36.02 14.20 6.36
N PHE A 1082 -35.18 15.12 6.82
CA PHE A 1082 -35.61 16.45 7.23
C PHE A 1082 -35.72 17.33 5.99
N LEU A 1083 -36.95 17.64 5.54
CA LEU A 1083 -37.21 18.38 4.29
C LEU A 1083 -37.45 19.88 4.52
#